data_AF-T2JZY9-F1
#
_entry.id   AF-T2JZY9-F1
#
_cell.length_a   1.000
_cell.length_b   1.000
_cell.length_c   1.000
_cell.angle_alpha   90.00
_cell.angle_beta   90.00
_cell.angle_gamma   90.00
#
_symmetry.space_group_name_H-M   'P 1'
#
loop_
_entity.id
_entity.type
_entity.pdbx_description
1 polymer ?
#
loop_
_entity_poly.entity_id
_entity_poly.type
_entity_poly.pdbx_seq_one_letter_code
_entity_poly.pdbx_strand_id
1 'polypeptide(L)'
;MGCYLSSWLLKQRGLLTSRITVVPLPNVATLLENWLREDWQAGIYNLNQILEYSLQFIAVIKAINQAIKKIPDEQLIYRFSQLSEITKDWDLVKYCSASLRDSLKSRALDGFFLLLPAWKRSLKSRLNTDLRIDTFPHAIAAGFWYLYQENPSKATEAFQVTRSLLYGEEMYVLATILTTLEQPEDWQDIVTINLPSFPSPPYLRSNTWEVMNKFQTIIANVQEIEQATTIVRRSTALNRAIGELRNIIERGGKETEKDKFLPEAERDLIIKIAQKWKSSLETIATEVGDITITEPISSPYVIGDPVFGQLFVGREDILRELKELWINAAQVQSVILYGHRRMGKTSILRNINSCLDADIKLAYLNLQILGEVRQGSSEIVMAMSDEISEVLDISAPNDTDFLQSPERTFRRFLKKIEKEMTCQGLIIALDEFETLEYLIEEEKISKEFMKSLRSWVQMSPKIGFIFAGLHTLKEMSSDYFHPFYASFSRNILVSFLSKPATNQLLESPNENFTLQYTKEALEEIYYLSNGQPYLVNLIGFYLIRRFNDYRFNQKIKTDDKLTLEDVTAIINNNFFQQGSYYFHGIWNQAATSPDGQQEIIKILAPYQQGLTINQLLETSNFTESEIEPIIESLKRHDVIEEKDNKYVITVELFRQWVTNEYYVAQEKN
;
A
#
# COMPACT_ATOMS: atom_id res chain seq x y z
N MET A 1 57.36 13.35 -20.17
CA MET A 1 57.15 12.75 -21.50
C MET A 1 55.83 12.02 -21.48
N GLY A 2 54.87 12.42 -22.32
CA GLY A 2 53.55 11.80 -22.44
C GLY A 2 52.95 11.94 -23.84
N CYS A 3 53.79 12.21 -24.85
CA CYS A 3 53.46 12.11 -26.28
C CYS A 3 54.27 10.99 -26.94
N TYR A 4 54.37 9.83 -26.27
CA TYR A 4 54.95 8.61 -26.84
C TYR A 4 53.99 7.39 -26.80
N LEU A 5 52.77 7.54 -26.30
CA LEU A 5 51.85 6.40 -26.07
C LEU A 5 50.97 6.01 -27.27
N SER A 6 51.18 6.57 -28.47
CA SER A 6 50.65 5.99 -29.72
C SER A 6 51.71 5.29 -30.58
N SER A 7 52.98 5.29 -30.15
CA SER A 7 54.08 4.70 -30.95
C SER A 7 54.45 3.26 -30.57
N TRP A 8 54.04 2.77 -29.39
CA TRP A 8 54.44 1.44 -28.92
C TRP A 8 53.39 0.33 -29.11
N LEU A 9 52.13 0.66 -29.36
CA LEU A 9 51.07 -0.32 -29.69
C LEU A 9 50.98 -0.65 -31.20
N LEU A 10 51.83 -0.05 -32.04
CA LEU A 10 51.93 -0.32 -33.48
C LEU A 10 53.06 -1.30 -33.86
N LYS A 11 53.44 -2.21 -32.95
CA LYS A 11 54.50 -3.20 -33.24
C LYS A 11 54.03 -4.56 -33.73
N GLN A 12 52.73 -4.74 -34.00
CA GLN A 12 52.22 -5.94 -34.68
C GLN A 12 51.00 -5.63 -35.55
N ARG A 13 51.24 -5.10 -36.76
CA ARG A 13 50.53 -5.42 -38.03
C ARG A 13 50.91 -4.37 -39.09
N GLY A 14 50.91 -4.81 -40.36
CA GLY A 14 51.58 -4.19 -41.51
C GLY A 14 51.44 -2.67 -41.69
N LEU A 15 52.52 -2.08 -42.18
CA LEU A 15 52.71 -0.68 -42.55
C LEU A 15 51.62 -0.13 -43.48
N LEU A 16 50.79 0.78 -42.94
CA LEU A 16 50.21 1.91 -43.67
C LEU A 16 50.53 3.17 -42.86
N THR A 17 51.60 3.87 -43.25
CA THR A 17 51.99 5.14 -42.63
C THR A 17 51.02 6.24 -43.08
N SER A 18 49.95 6.47 -42.31
CA SER A 18 49.16 7.70 -42.45
C SER A 18 50.07 8.89 -42.10
N ARG A 19 50.07 9.92 -42.95
CA ARG A 19 50.95 11.10 -42.84
C ARG A 19 50.48 11.98 -41.66
N ILE A 20 50.82 11.59 -40.44
CA ILE A 20 50.58 12.41 -39.24
C ILE A 20 51.43 13.68 -39.36
N THR A 21 50.79 14.81 -39.62
CA THR A 21 51.49 16.08 -39.77
C THR A 21 51.76 16.67 -38.39
N VAL A 22 53.03 16.69 -37.99
CA VAL A 22 53.50 17.24 -36.69
C VAL A 22 53.56 18.78 -36.72
N VAL A 23 53.68 19.38 -37.91
CA VAL A 23 53.82 20.82 -38.09
C VAL A 23 52.44 21.51 -37.97
N PRO A 24 52.28 22.55 -37.13
CA PRO A 24 51.05 23.32 -37.09
C PRO A 24 50.79 23.95 -38.45
N LEU A 25 49.68 23.56 -39.09
CA LEU A 25 49.32 24.08 -40.40
C LEU A 25 48.82 25.52 -40.23
N PRO A 26 49.35 26.50 -41.00
CA PRO A 26 48.91 27.88 -40.90
C PRO A 26 47.42 27.99 -41.24
N ASN A 27 46.71 28.87 -40.53
CA ASN A 27 45.29 29.19 -40.73
C ASN A 27 44.27 28.06 -40.43
N VAL A 28 44.71 26.89 -39.94
CA VAL A 28 43.77 25.80 -39.59
C VAL A 28 42.79 26.21 -38.50
N ALA A 29 43.22 26.91 -37.46
CA ALA A 29 42.30 27.38 -36.42
C ALA A 29 41.18 28.28 -36.98
N THR A 30 41.48 29.14 -37.95
CA THR A 30 40.50 30.03 -38.59
C THR A 30 39.55 29.28 -39.53
N LEU A 31 40.06 28.30 -40.28
CA LEU A 31 39.23 27.42 -41.10
C LEU A 31 38.24 26.63 -40.24
N LEU A 32 38.73 26.05 -39.15
CA LEU A 32 37.93 25.30 -38.19
C LEU A 32 36.87 26.16 -37.50
N GLU A 33 37.22 27.39 -37.13
CA GLU A 33 36.28 28.36 -36.57
C GLU A 33 35.16 28.69 -37.56
N ASN A 34 35.49 28.86 -38.85
CA ASN A 34 34.49 29.12 -39.89
C ASN A 34 33.55 27.94 -40.09
N TRP A 35 34.06 26.70 -40.09
CA TRP A 35 33.21 25.50 -40.19
C TRP A 35 32.23 25.39 -39.02
N LEU A 36 32.69 25.60 -37.78
CA LEU A 36 31.81 25.63 -36.61
C LEU A 36 30.74 26.72 -36.70
N ARG A 37 31.05 27.85 -37.33
CA ARG A 37 30.11 28.97 -37.50
C ARG A 37 29.06 28.70 -38.56
N GLU A 38 29.45 28.06 -39.67
CA GLU A 38 28.54 27.71 -40.77
C GLU A 38 27.60 26.58 -40.39
N ASP A 39 28.15 25.49 -39.84
CA ASP A 39 27.40 24.35 -39.33
C ASP A 39 28.12 23.74 -38.12
N TRP A 40 27.54 23.94 -36.94
CA TRP A 40 28.15 23.50 -35.68
C TRP A 40 28.36 21.98 -35.63
N GLN A 41 27.36 21.18 -36.05
CA GLN A 41 27.45 19.72 -35.94
C GLN A 41 28.44 19.15 -36.95
N ALA A 42 28.35 19.58 -38.22
CA ALA A 42 29.32 19.18 -39.24
C ALA A 42 30.73 19.67 -38.89
N GLY A 43 30.84 20.86 -38.29
CA GLY A 43 32.07 21.42 -37.75
C GLY A 43 32.70 20.51 -36.70
N ILE A 44 31.94 20.06 -35.68
CA ILE A 44 32.46 19.14 -34.65
C ILE A 44 32.91 17.82 -35.26
N TYR A 45 32.15 17.27 -36.22
CA TYR A 45 32.56 16.05 -36.93
C TYR A 45 33.91 16.24 -37.63
N ASN A 46 34.09 17.35 -38.34
CA ASN A 46 35.35 17.68 -39.02
C ASN A 46 36.51 17.85 -38.03
N LEU A 47 36.26 18.44 -36.85
CA LEU A 47 37.26 18.55 -35.78
C LEU A 47 37.70 17.17 -35.30
N ASN A 48 36.78 16.25 -35.05
CA ASN A 48 37.09 14.88 -34.65
C ASN A 48 37.96 14.16 -35.70
N GLN A 49 37.61 14.29 -36.99
CA GLN A 49 38.42 13.73 -38.08
C GLN A 49 39.84 14.31 -38.08
N ILE A 50 39.98 15.61 -37.86
CA ILE A 50 41.30 16.26 -37.79
C ILE A 50 42.10 15.77 -36.59
N LEU A 51 41.49 15.58 -35.42
CA LEU A 51 42.18 15.04 -34.24
C LEU A 51 42.57 13.57 -34.42
N GLU A 52 41.77 12.79 -35.13
CA GLU A 52 42.03 11.38 -35.41
C GLU A 52 43.25 11.18 -36.33
N TYR A 53 43.49 12.13 -37.26
CA TYR A 53 44.54 12.02 -38.27
C TYR A 53 45.65 13.09 -38.18
N SER A 54 45.65 13.96 -37.17
CA SER A 54 46.66 15.03 -37.00
C SER A 54 46.93 15.41 -35.55
N LEU A 55 48.06 16.07 -35.29
CA LEU A 55 48.43 16.58 -33.95
C LEU A 55 48.01 18.05 -33.71
N GLN A 56 46.89 18.50 -34.29
CA GLN A 56 46.45 19.90 -34.28
C GLN A 56 45.58 20.29 -33.06
N PHE A 57 45.71 19.59 -31.94
CA PHE A 57 44.87 19.77 -30.74
C PHE A 57 44.78 21.23 -30.26
N ILE A 58 45.90 21.96 -30.23
CA ILE A 58 45.94 23.37 -29.81
C ILE A 58 45.12 24.26 -30.77
N ALA A 59 45.17 24.00 -32.08
CA ALA A 59 44.43 24.76 -33.08
C ALA A 59 42.92 24.48 -32.98
N VAL A 60 42.54 23.22 -32.71
CA VAL A 60 41.15 22.80 -32.49
C VAL A 60 40.56 23.48 -31.26
N ILE A 61 41.22 23.41 -30.10
CA ILE A 61 40.76 24.08 -28.87
C ILE A 61 40.65 25.60 -29.06
N LYS A 62 41.60 26.20 -29.78
CA LYS A 62 41.55 27.62 -30.10
C LYS A 62 40.34 27.97 -30.95
N ALA A 63 40.05 27.18 -31.99
CA ALA A 63 38.90 27.37 -32.87
C ALA A 63 37.57 27.24 -32.12
N ILE A 64 37.40 26.20 -31.29
CA ILE A 64 36.22 25.99 -30.46
C ILE A 64 35.99 27.20 -29.53
N ASN A 65 37.02 27.62 -28.80
CA ASN A 65 36.92 28.76 -27.88
C ASN A 65 36.65 30.09 -28.58
N GLN A 66 37.09 30.27 -29.82
CA GLN A 66 36.77 31.46 -30.63
C GLN A 66 35.34 31.43 -31.15
N ALA A 67 34.87 30.27 -31.60
CA ALA A 67 33.50 30.09 -32.07
C ALA A 67 32.48 30.29 -30.93
N ILE A 68 32.73 29.69 -29.76
CA ILE A 68 31.86 29.79 -28.57
C ILE A 68 31.63 31.24 -28.13
N LYS A 69 32.67 32.09 -28.16
CA LYS A 69 32.56 33.52 -27.81
C LYS A 69 31.60 34.31 -28.70
N LYS A 70 31.24 33.78 -29.87
CA LYS A 70 30.35 34.40 -30.85
C LYS A 70 28.94 33.79 -30.83
N ILE A 71 28.71 32.73 -30.04
CA ILE A 71 27.41 32.08 -29.91
C ILE A 71 26.54 32.92 -28.96
N PRO A 72 25.27 33.20 -29.29
CA PRO A 72 24.34 33.84 -28.37
C PRO A 72 24.11 33.00 -27.11
N ASP A 73 23.97 33.66 -25.95
CA ASP A 73 23.85 33.00 -24.65
C ASP A 73 22.72 31.94 -24.60
N GLU A 74 21.60 32.21 -25.26
CA GLU A 74 20.43 31.31 -25.37
C GLU A 74 20.74 29.98 -26.08
N GLN A 75 21.78 29.92 -26.91
CA GLN A 75 22.14 28.71 -27.65
C GLN A 75 23.30 27.95 -26.98
N LEU A 76 23.97 28.52 -25.98
CA LEU A 76 25.21 27.95 -25.44
C LEU A 76 25.02 26.53 -24.91
N ILE A 77 24.01 26.30 -24.07
CA ILE A 77 23.77 24.98 -23.45
C ILE A 77 23.46 23.92 -24.51
N TYR A 78 22.63 24.27 -25.50
CA TYR A 78 22.32 23.39 -26.63
C TYR A 78 23.58 23.03 -27.44
N ARG A 79 24.45 24.01 -27.72
CA ARG A 79 25.69 23.82 -28.50
C ARG A 79 26.73 22.99 -27.74
N PHE A 80 26.85 23.18 -26.43
CA PHE A 80 27.68 22.35 -25.57
C PHE A 80 27.14 20.93 -25.43
N SER A 81 25.82 20.76 -25.37
CA SER A 81 25.18 19.44 -25.42
C SER A 81 25.57 18.69 -26.70
N GLN A 82 25.45 19.33 -27.88
CA GLN A 82 25.91 18.75 -29.14
C GLN A 82 27.41 18.43 -29.15
N LEU A 83 28.25 19.32 -28.61
CA LEU A 83 29.69 19.11 -28.50
C LEU A 83 30.01 17.89 -27.63
N SER A 84 29.33 17.74 -26.49
CA SER A 84 29.51 16.62 -25.56
C SER A 84 29.07 15.28 -26.12
N GLU A 85 28.10 15.27 -27.05
CA GLU A 85 27.60 14.03 -27.65
C GLU A 85 28.40 13.55 -28.85
N ILE A 86 28.92 14.49 -29.65
CA ILE A 86 29.62 14.20 -30.91
C ILE A 86 31.13 14.03 -30.66
N THR A 87 31.72 14.70 -29.65
CA THR A 87 33.16 14.62 -29.41
C THR A 87 33.59 13.20 -29.00
N LYS A 88 34.69 12.71 -29.58
CA LYS A 88 35.35 11.49 -29.10
C LYS A 88 36.37 11.78 -28.00
N ASP A 89 36.82 13.03 -27.88
CA ASP A 89 37.81 13.48 -26.91
C ASP A 89 37.19 14.53 -25.98
N TRP A 90 36.93 14.14 -24.74
CA TRP A 90 36.32 15.00 -23.74
C TRP A 90 37.25 16.13 -23.26
N ASP A 91 38.57 16.05 -23.52
CA ASP A 91 39.46 17.18 -23.26
C ASP A 91 39.05 18.41 -24.11
N LEU A 92 38.31 18.23 -25.22
CA LEU A 92 37.71 19.34 -25.98
C LEU A 92 36.71 20.16 -25.16
N VAL A 93 35.86 19.49 -24.38
CA VAL A 93 34.90 20.15 -23.48
C VAL A 93 35.62 20.75 -22.28
N LYS A 94 36.55 20.00 -21.68
CA LYS A 94 37.35 20.44 -20.52
C LYS A 94 38.08 21.75 -20.76
N TYR A 95 38.79 21.87 -21.88
CA TYR A 95 39.61 23.05 -22.19
C TYR A 95 38.81 24.22 -22.77
N CYS A 96 37.49 24.09 -22.87
CA CYS A 96 36.60 25.24 -22.94
C CYS A 96 36.49 25.97 -21.60
N SER A 97 36.72 25.30 -20.47
CA SER A 97 36.71 25.89 -19.13
C SER A 97 38.13 26.06 -18.53
N ALA A 98 38.98 25.04 -18.67
CA ALA A 98 40.33 25.03 -18.12
C ALA A 98 41.38 25.66 -19.05
N SER A 99 42.48 26.15 -18.47
CA SER A 99 43.62 26.69 -19.24
C SER A 99 44.45 25.57 -19.88
N LEU A 100 44.31 25.37 -21.20
CA LEU A 100 45.18 24.46 -21.96
C LEU A 100 46.66 24.84 -21.80
N ARG A 101 46.97 26.14 -21.86
CA ARG A 101 48.35 26.64 -21.74
C ARG A 101 48.98 26.25 -20.40
N ASP A 102 48.26 26.45 -19.30
CA ASP A 102 48.79 26.17 -17.98
C ASP A 102 48.79 24.67 -17.66
N SER A 103 47.84 23.91 -18.23
CA SER A 103 47.86 22.45 -18.19
C SER A 103 49.08 21.86 -18.92
N LEU A 104 49.42 22.36 -20.10
CA LEU A 104 50.62 21.95 -20.85
C LEU A 104 51.91 22.33 -20.11
N LYS A 105 51.99 23.53 -19.51
CA LYS A 105 53.13 23.92 -18.66
C LYS A 105 53.26 23.03 -17.43
N SER A 106 52.14 22.70 -16.77
CA SER A 106 52.12 21.82 -15.59
C SER A 106 52.64 20.42 -15.94
N ARG A 107 52.15 19.83 -17.05
CA ARG A 107 52.64 18.53 -17.57
C ARG A 107 54.11 18.58 -17.98
N ALA A 108 54.59 19.69 -18.56
CA ALA A 108 55.99 19.87 -18.91
C ALA A 108 56.90 19.89 -17.66
N LEU A 109 56.45 20.52 -16.57
CA LEU A 109 57.14 20.53 -15.28
C LEU A 109 57.20 19.13 -14.63
N ASP A 110 56.15 18.30 -14.79
CA ASP A 110 56.18 16.91 -14.33
C ASP A 110 57.25 16.09 -15.04
N GLY A 111 57.33 16.21 -16.37
CA GLY A 111 58.29 15.50 -17.20
C GLY A 111 59.74 15.97 -17.08
N PHE A 112 59.99 17.10 -16.42
CA PHE A 112 61.34 17.66 -16.28
C PHE A 112 62.05 17.04 -15.06
N PHE A 113 62.80 15.97 -15.27
CA PHE A 113 63.43 15.17 -14.21
C PHE A 113 64.53 15.91 -13.41
N LEU A 114 65.09 16.98 -13.97
CA LEU A 114 66.15 17.78 -13.34
C LEU A 114 65.64 18.80 -12.30
N LEU A 115 64.33 19.01 -12.17
CA LEU A 115 63.75 19.95 -11.20
C LEU A 115 63.47 19.27 -9.85
N LEU A 116 63.93 19.88 -8.76
CA LEU A 116 63.65 19.43 -7.39
C LEU A 116 62.13 19.43 -7.09
N PRO A 117 61.59 18.44 -6.36
CA PRO A 117 60.15 18.32 -6.09
C PRO A 117 59.51 19.57 -5.45
N ALA A 118 60.23 20.25 -4.53
CA ALA A 118 59.75 21.47 -3.89
C ALA A 118 59.58 22.63 -4.88
N TRP A 119 60.48 22.74 -5.86
CA TRP A 119 60.41 23.77 -6.90
C TRP A 119 59.33 23.45 -7.93
N LYS A 120 59.13 22.17 -8.27
CA LYS A 120 57.97 21.74 -9.08
C LYS A 120 56.66 22.14 -8.42
N ARG A 121 56.50 21.91 -7.10
CA ARG A 121 55.31 22.33 -6.34
C ARG A 121 55.11 23.85 -6.36
N SER A 122 56.17 24.63 -6.13
CA SER A 122 56.11 26.10 -6.13
C SER A 122 55.81 26.70 -7.51
N LEU A 123 56.35 26.13 -8.58
CA LEU A 123 56.04 26.56 -9.96
C LEU A 123 54.61 26.15 -10.36
N LYS A 124 54.16 24.97 -9.94
CA LYS A 124 52.79 24.51 -10.18
C LYS A 124 51.75 25.31 -9.42
N SER A 125 52.04 25.78 -8.21
CA SER A 125 51.09 26.60 -7.44
C SER A 125 50.81 27.96 -8.10
N ARG A 126 51.59 28.36 -9.12
CA ARG A 126 51.35 29.56 -9.94
C ARG A 126 50.56 29.29 -11.21
N LEU A 127 50.27 28.02 -11.53
CA LEU A 127 49.49 27.59 -12.68
C LEU A 127 48.07 27.25 -12.23
N ASN A 128 47.06 27.86 -12.86
CA ASN A 128 45.68 27.50 -12.61
C ASN A 128 45.21 26.50 -13.69
N THR A 129 45.14 25.22 -13.31
CA THR A 129 44.63 24.14 -14.16
C THR A 129 43.18 23.76 -13.84
N ASP A 130 42.57 24.41 -12.86
CA ASP A 130 41.22 24.10 -12.42
C ASP A 130 40.20 24.59 -13.45
N LEU A 131 39.03 23.96 -13.43
CA LEU A 131 37.89 24.37 -14.23
C LEU A 131 37.36 25.69 -13.70
N ARG A 132 37.07 26.61 -14.61
CA ARG A 132 36.58 27.95 -14.30
C ARG A 132 35.06 27.95 -14.45
N ILE A 133 34.39 28.76 -13.63
CA ILE A 133 32.94 28.97 -13.67
C ILE A 133 32.61 30.48 -13.66
N ASP A 134 33.58 31.32 -14.04
CA ASP A 134 33.52 32.79 -14.04
C ASP A 134 32.72 33.37 -15.21
N THR A 135 32.46 32.59 -16.26
CA THR A 135 31.61 32.98 -17.40
C THR A 135 30.65 31.86 -17.75
N PHE A 136 29.53 32.17 -18.42
CA PHE A 136 28.56 31.15 -18.84
C PHE A 136 29.20 30.01 -19.64
N PRO A 137 30.03 30.24 -20.69
CA PRO A 137 30.65 29.13 -21.41
C PRO A 137 31.57 28.27 -20.55
N HIS A 138 32.33 28.89 -19.64
CA HIS A 138 33.22 28.15 -18.74
C HIS A 138 32.41 27.28 -17.76
N ALA A 139 31.32 27.82 -17.21
CA ALA A 139 30.43 27.11 -16.30
C ALA A 139 29.70 25.94 -16.98
N ILE A 140 29.17 26.14 -18.20
CA ILE A 140 28.52 25.07 -18.97
C ILE A 140 29.52 23.94 -19.29
N ALA A 141 30.69 24.29 -19.78
CA ALA A 141 31.76 23.33 -20.08
C ALA A 141 32.20 22.55 -18.83
N ALA A 142 32.35 23.23 -17.69
CA ALA A 142 32.66 22.59 -16.41
C ALA A 142 31.55 21.63 -15.98
N GLY A 143 30.28 22.03 -16.10
CA GLY A 143 29.12 21.22 -15.74
C GLY A 143 29.06 19.90 -16.52
N PHE A 144 29.13 19.96 -17.86
CA PHE A 144 29.15 18.75 -18.69
C PHE A 144 30.38 17.87 -18.40
N TRP A 145 31.56 18.46 -18.21
CA TRP A 145 32.75 17.71 -17.86
C TRP A 145 32.63 17.04 -16.48
N TYR A 146 32.03 17.69 -15.49
CA TYR A 146 31.83 17.11 -14.16
C TYR A 146 30.82 15.96 -14.18
N LEU A 147 29.75 16.05 -14.97
CA LEU A 147 28.84 14.91 -15.18
C LEU A 147 29.60 13.71 -15.77
N TYR A 148 30.42 13.96 -16.79
CA TYR A 148 31.23 12.92 -17.45
C TYR A 148 32.27 12.29 -16.50
N GLN A 149 32.79 13.07 -15.56
CA GLN A 149 33.70 12.59 -14.51
C GLN A 149 32.96 12.04 -13.27
N GLU A 150 31.66 11.77 -13.39
CA GLU A 150 30.82 11.23 -12.32
C GLU A 150 30.85 12.07 -11.03
N ASN A 151 30.84 13.40 -11.17
CA ASN A 151 30.82 14.33 -10.03
C ASN A 151 29.61 15.28 -10.11
N PRO A 152 28.40 14.81 -9.78
CA PRO A 152 27.17 15.59 -9.91
C PRO A 152 27.11 16.79 -8.97
N SER A 153 27.75 16.72 -7.79
CA SER A 153 27.82 17.85 -6.85
C SER A 153 28.51 19.07 -7.47
N LYS A 154 29.70 18.90 -8.05
CA LYS A 154 30.39 19.98 -8.76
C LYS A 154 29.69 20.39 -10.06
N ALA A 155 29.03 19.45 -10.73
CA ALA A 155 28.19 19.79 -11.88
C ALA A 155 27.03 20.71 -11.48
N THR A 156 26.43 20.48 -10.31
CA THR A 156 25.35 21.32 -9.75
C THR A 156 25.84 22.74 -9.49
N GLU A 157 27.00 22.90 -8.84
CA GLU A 157 27.63 24.22 -8.63
C GLU A 157 27.88 24.95 -9.97
N ALA A 158 28.34 24.23 -11.00
CA ALA A 158 28.60 24.80 -12.31
C ALA A 158 27.30 25.22 -13.04
N PHE A 159 26.28 24.35 -13.06
CA PHE A 159 25.01 24.66 -13.72
C PHE A 159 24.18 25.70 -12.96
N GLN A 160 24.41 25.87 -11.65
CA GLN A 160 23.78 26.94 -10.86
C GLN A 160 24.07 28.34 -11.44
N VAL A 161 25.29 28.56 -11.95
CA VAL A 161 25.68 29.80 -12.61
C VAL A 161 24.88 30.04 -13.90
N THR A 162 24.40 28.97 -14.54
CA THR A 162 23.79 29.00 -15.88
C THR A 162 22.26 28.96 -15.87
N ARG A 163 21.62 28.98 -14.68
CA ARG A 163 20.16 28.83 -14.51
C ARG A 163 19.33 29.83 -15.33
N SER A 164 19.84 31.04 -15.52
CA SER A 164 19.16 32.09 -16.28
C SER A 164 19.11 31.85 -17.79
N LEU A 165 19.84 30.86 -18.32
CA LEU A 165 19.90 30.54 -19.74
C LEU A 165 18.80 29.55 -20.15
N LEU A 166 18.52 29.48 -21.45
CA LEU A 166 17.65 28.45 -22.02
C LEU A 166 18.24 27.05 -21.74
N TYR A 167 17.43 26.16 -21.16
CA TYR A 167 17.82 24.84 -20.62
C TYR A 167 18.73 24.88 -19.37
N GLY A 168 19.04 26.06 -18.83
CA GLY A 168 19.88 26.22 -17.63
C GLY A 168 19.24 25.62 -16.39
N GLU A 169 17.95 25.93 -16.17
CA GLU A 169 17.18 25.34 -15.06
C GLU A 169 17.07 23.82 -15.21
N GLU A 170 16.84 23.31 -16.42
CA GLU A 170 16.78 21.87 -16.69
C GLU A 170 18.07 21.16 -16.26
N MET A 171 19.23 21.67 -16.71
CA MET A 171 20.53 21.05 -16.39
C MET A 171 20.88 21.18 -14.90
N TYR A 172 20.51 22.29 -14.26
CA TYR A 172 20.70 22.48 -12.81
C TYR A 172 19.85 21.48 -12.00
N VAL A 173 18.56 21.35 -12.32
CA VAL A 173 17.66 20.40 -11.63
C VAL A 173 18.13 18.96 -11.87
N LEU A 174 18.54 18.63 -13.10
CA LEU A 174 19.09 17.31 -13.42
C LEU A 174 20.34 16.99 -12.57
N ALA A 175 21.32 17.90 -12.51
CA ALA A 175 22.53 17.71 -11.71
C ALA A 175 22.21 17.59 -10.20
N THR A 176 21.22 18.36 -9.72
CA THR A 176 20.74 18.29 -8.34
C THR A 176 20.13 16.92 -8.04
N ILE A 177 19.26 16.40 -8.92
CA ILE A 177 18.67 15.06 -8.80
C ILE A 177 19.76 14.00 -8.77
N LEU A 178 20.71 14.04 -9.71
CA LEU A 178 21.81 13.07 -9.76
C LEU A 178 22.68 13.11 -8.49
N THR A 179 22.88 14.31 -7.92
CA THR A 179 23.57 14.46 -6.62
C THR A 179 22.80 13.76 -5.51
N THR A 180 21.48 13.96 -5.42
CA THR A 180 20.62 13.30 -4.43
C THR A 180 20.61 11.78 -4.61
N LEU A 181 20.55 11.28 -5.85
CA LEU A 181 20.52 9.85 -6.15
C LEU A 181 21.86 9.14 -5.88
N GLU A 182 22.98 9.86 -5.86
CA GLU A 182 24.32 9.31 -5.56
C GLU A 182 24.56 9.10 -4.05
N GLN A 183 23.91 9.89 -3.18
CA GLN A 183 24.16 9.88 -1.73
C GLN A 183 23.86 8.56 -0.99
N PRO A 184 22.77 7.81 -1.29
CA PRO A 184 22.42 6.59 -0.56
C PRO A 184 23.55 5.57 -0.54
N GLU A 185 23.91 5.06 0.64
CA GLU A 185 24.86 3.95 0.79
C GLU A 185 24.14 2.60 0.90
N ASP A 186 22.97 2.59 1.54
CA ASP A 186 22.11 1.40 1.64
C ASP A 186 20.66 1.71 1.23
N TRP A 187 19.83 0.67 1.13
CA TRP A 187 18.46 0.79 0.64
C TRP A 187 17.56 1.57 1.60
N GLN A 188 17.86 1.58 2.91
CA GLN A 188 17.13 2.40 3.87
C GLN A 188 17.33 3.90 3.61
N ASP A 189 18.48 4.30 3.07
CA ASP A 189 18.70 5.70 2.68
C ASP A 189 17.80 6.08 1.49
N ILE A 190 17.54 5.12 0.58
CA ILE A 190 16.69 5.33 -0.60
C ILE A 190 15.25 5.68 -0.21
N VAL A 191 14.72 5.05 0.84
CA VAL A 191 13.36 5.31 1.36
C VAL A 191 13.14 6.79 1.65
N THR A 192 14.16 7.46 2.19
CA THR A 192 14.08 8.84 2.67
C THR A 192 14.22 9.90 1.58
N ILE A 193 14.56 9.48 0.35
CA ILE A 193 14.78 10.40 -0.77
C ILE A 193 13.48 11.08 -1.16
N ASN A 194 13.51 12.40 -1.21
CA ASN A 194 12.47 13.22 -1.82
C ASN A 194 13.08 13.99 -3.00
N LEU A 195 12.63 13.67 -4.21
CA LEU A 195 13.11 14.34 -5.42
C LEU A 195 12.39 15.68 -5.63
N PRO A 196 13.08 16.71 -6.14
CA PRO A 196 12.45 17.96 -6.54
C PRO A 196 11.50 17.75 -7.73
N SER A 197 10.59 18.71 -7.96
CA SER A 197 9.67 18.70 -9.10
C SER A 197 10.42 18.74 -10.43
N PHE A 198 10.02 17.89 -11.37
CA PHE A 198 10.63 17.85 -12.70
C PHE A 198 10.21 19.07 -13.54
N PRO A 199 11.10 19.61 -14.38
CA PRO A 199 10.78 20.72 -15.28
C PRO A 199 9.67 20.31 -16.27
N SER A 200 9.00 21.30 -16.87
CA SER A 200 8.00 21.05 -17.93
C SER A 200 8.67 20.90 -19.31
N PRO A 201 8.13 20.06 -20.21
CA PRO A 201 8.66 19.91 -21.56
C PRO A 201 8.52 21.21 -22.38
N PRO A 202 9.34 21.41 -23.44
CA PRO A 202 10.26 20.45 -24.06
C PRO A 202 11.60 20.31 -23.34
N TYR A 203 12.14 19.09 -23.30
CA TYR A 203 13.41 18.77 -22.65
C TYR A 203 14.57 18.72 -23.64
N LEU A 204 15.71 19.32 -23.26
CA LEU A 204 16.99 19.10 -23.94
C LEU A 204 17.43 17.64 -23.81
N ARG A 205 17.23 17.03 -22.63
CA ARG A 205 17.67 15.67 -22.30
C ARG A 205 16.48 14.70 -22.13
N SER A 206 15.63 14.59 -23.13
CA SER A 206 14.37 13.81 -23.06
C SER A 206 14.55 12.38 -22.54
N ASN A 207 15.55 11.64 -23.04
CA ASN A 207 15.81 10.26 -22.60
C ASN A 207 16.29 10.18 -21.14
N THR A 208 17.06 11.17 -20.68
CA THR A 208 17.50 11.25 -19.29
C THR A 208 16.31 11.46 -18.35
N TRP A 209 15.35 12.30 -18.73
CA TRP A 209 14.11 12.48 -17.95
C TRP A 209 13.20 11.25 -17.93
N GLU A 210 13.16 10.44 -19.01
CA GLU A 210 12.52 9.12 -18.97
C GLU A 210 13.12 8.25 -17.86
N VAL A 211 14.45 8.25 -17.73
CA VAL A 211 15.15 7.51 -16.67
C VAL A 211 14.91 8.11 -15.28
N MET A 212 14.86 9.44 -15.14
CA MET A 212 14.56 10.08 -13.84
C MET A 212 13.16 9.70 -13.32
N ASN A 213 12.16 9.59 -14.21
CA ASN A 213 10.83 9.08 -13.84
C ASN A 213 10.87 7.62 -13.38
N LYS A 214 11.73 6.78 -13.98
CA LYS A 214 11.94 5.41 -13.51
C LYS A 214 12.57 5.38 -12.12
N PHE A 215 13.56 6.23 -11.84
CA PHE A 215 14.13 6.36 -10.48
C PHE A 215 13.07 6.78 -9.45
N GLN A 216 12.16 7.70 -9.79
CA GLN A 216 11.03 8.04 -8.92
C GLN A 216 10.12 6.83 -8.65
N THR A 217 9.85 6.02 -9.67
CA THR A 217 9.08 4.77 -9.54
C THR A 217 9.82 3.74 -8.67
N ILE A 218 11.14 3.64 -8.80
CA ILE A 218 11.99 2.78 -7.96
C ILE A 218 11.92 3.22 -6.51
N ILE A 219 12.05 4.51 -6.21
CA ILE A 219 11.92 5.04 -4.83
C ILE A 219 10.57 4.65 -4.23
N ALA A 220 9.47 4.79 -4.97
CA ALA A 220 8.15 4.39 -4.50
C ALA A 220 8.07 2.88 -4.21
N ASN A 221 8.65 2.02 -5.06
CA ASN A 221 8.73 0.58 -4.80
C ASN A 221 9.58 0.28 -3.55
N VAL A 222 10.69 1.00 -3.31
CA VAL A 222 11.52 0.79 -2.12
C VAL A 222 10.81 1.23 -0.84
N GLN A 223 10.02 2.31 -0.90
CA GLN A 223 9.12 2.70 0.20
C GLN A 223 8.04 1.62 0.47
N GLU A 224 7.51 0.99 -0.57
CA GLU A 224 6.59 -0.16 -0.45
C GLU A 224 7.25 -1.36 0.24
N ILE A 225 8.54 -1.64 -0.03
CA ILE A 225 9.30 -2.72 0.64
C ILE A 225 9.35 -2.51 2.16
N GLU A 226 9.57 -1.27 2.63
CA GLU A 226 9.65 -0.95 4.06
C GLU A 226 8.27 -1.05 4.75
N GLN A 227 7.21 -0.61 4.07
CA GLN A 227 5.85 -0.58 4.63
C GLN A 227 5.09 -1.90 4.47
N ALA A 228 5.64 -2.86 3.71
CA ALA A 228 4.97 -4.12 3.43
C ALA A 228 4.79 -4.95 4.71
N THR A 229 3.53 -5.25 5.03
CA THR A 229 3.13 -6.10 6.17
C THR A 229 3.24 -7.60 5.87
N THR A 230 3.44 -7.99 4.60
CA THR A 230 3.59 -9.39 4.19
C THR A 230 4.85 -9.60 3.37
N ILE A 231 5.46 -10.77 3.52
CA ILE A 231 6.69 -11.18 2.82
C ILE A 231 6.53 -11.08 1.29
N VAL A 232 5.32 -11.35 0.81
CA VAL A 232 4.95 -11.37 -0.60
C VAL A 232 4.91 -10.00 -1.24
N ARG A 233 4.25 -9.04 -0.58
CA ARG A 233 4.24 -7.64 -1.04
C ARG A 233 5.65 -7.10 -1.08
N ARG A 234 6.42 -7.39 -0.02
CA ARG A 234 7.84 -7.03 0.09
C ARG A 234 8.66 -7.59 -1.08
N SER A 235 8.54 -8.88 -1.39
CA SER A 235 9.23 -9.53 -2.51
C SER A 235 8.79 -9.00 -3.88
N THR A 236 7.50 -8.73 -4.06
CA THR A 236 6.99 -8.22 -5.35
C THR A 236 7.49 -6.81 -5.64
N ALA A 237 7.44 -5.91 -4.64
CA ALA A 237 7.98 -4.55 -4.76
C ALA A 237 9.49 -4.57 -5.02
N LEU A 238 10.23 -5.45 -4.32
CA LEU A 238 11.66 -5.67 -4.54
C LEU A 238 11.98 -6.10 -5.98
N ASN A 239 11.25 -7.09 -6.50
CA ASN A 239 11.43 -7.59 -7.87
C ASN A 239 11.14 -6.52 -8.93
N ARG A 240 10.10 -5.68 -8.74
CA ARG A 240 9.82 -4.55 -9.63
C ARG A 240 10.96 -3.53 -9.64
N ALA A 241 11.47 -3.16 -8.46
CA ALA A 241 12.57 -2.21 -8.31
C ALA A 241 13.86 -2.73 -8.99
N ILE A 242 14.24 -3.99 -8.73
CA ILE A 242 15.41 -4.63 -9.35
C ILE A 242 15.23 -4.74 -10.88
N GLY A 243 14.02 -5.08 -11.34
CA GLY A 243 13.70 -5.18 -12.77
C GLY A 243 13.87 -3.85 -13.52
N GLU A 244 13.38 -2.74 -12.94
CA GLU A 244 13.56 -1.41 -13.53
C GLU A 244 15.03 -0.97 -13.54
N LEU A 245 15.77 -1.19 -12.45
CA LEU A 245 17.20 -0.90 -12.37
C LEU A 245 17.99 -1.69 -13.42
N ARG A 246 17.69 -2.97 -13.59
CA ARG A 246 18.28 -3.82 -14.63
C ARG A 246 17.99 -3.27 -16.03
N ASN A 247 16.77 -2.83 -16.30
CA ASN A 247 16.41 -2.23 -17.58
C ASN A 247 17.20 -0.94 -17.85
N ILE A 248 17.34 -0.06 -16.84
CA ILE A 248 18.17 1.16 -16.94
C ILE A 248 19.62 0.81 -17.29
N ILE A 249 20.21 -0.20 -16.63
CA ILE A 249 21.59 -0.64 -16.88
C ILE A 249 21.74 -1.22 -18.29
N GLU A 250 20.83 -2.11 -18.71
CA GLU A 250 20.89 -2.78 -20.02
C GLU A 250 20.65 -1.82 -21.20
N ARG A 251 19.68 -0.91 -21.10
CA ARG A 251 19.44 0.13 -22.13
C ARG A 251 20.54 1.19 -22.11
N GLY A 252 20.94 1.63 -20.92
CA GLY A 252 21.93 2.70 -20.74
C GLY A 252 23.33 2.31 -21.20
N GLY A 253 23.72 1.05 -21.01
CA GLY A 253 25.05 0.52 -21.38
C GLY A 253 25.27 0.24 -22.87
N LYS A 254 24.32 0.57 -23.75
CA LYS A 254 24.51 0.40 -25.20
C LYS A 254 25.35 1.52 -25.79
N GLU A 255 26.48 1.16 -26.40
CA GLU A 255 27.49 2.10 -26.93
C GLU A 255 27.44 2.29 -28.45
N THR A 256 26.66 1.49 -29.19
CA THR A 256 26.54 1.61 -30.65
C THR A 256 25.77 2.88 -31.02
N GLU A 257 26.26 3.65 -32.01
CA GLU A 257 25.64 4.92 -32.45
C GLU A 257 24.14 4.80 -32.78
N LYS A 258 23.66 3.62 -33.19
CA LYS A 258 22.25 3.36 -33.50
C LYS A 258 21.37 3.01 -32.30
N ASP A 259 21.96 2.55 -31.19
CA ASP A 259 21.23 2.06 -30.01
C ASP A 259 21.49 2.90 -28.75
N LYS A 260 22.24 4.00 -28.88
CA LYS A 260 22.60 4.92 -27.80
C LYS A 260 21.36 5.62 -27.25
N PHE A 261 21.01 5.28 -26.01
CA PHE A 261 19.82 5.78 -25.35
C PHE A 261 20.12 6.97 -24.43
N LEU A 262 21.14 6.87 -23.56
CA LEU A 262 21.53 7.94 -22.66
C LEU A 262 22.59 8.87 -23.28
N PRO A 263 22.54 10.18 -23.02
CA PRO A 263 23.61 11.10 -23.43
C PRO A 263 24.94 10.80 -22.72
N GLU A 264 26.06 11.01 -23.42
CA GLU A 264 27.41 10.63 -22.93
C GLU A 264 27.81 11.30 -21.62
N ALA A 265 27.36 12.54 -21.38
CA ALA A 265 27.79 13.29 -20.22
C ALA A 265 27.32 12.64 -18.92
N GLU A 266 26.07 12.18 -18.87
CA GLU A 266 25.46 11.62 -17.67
C GLU A 266 25.35 10.09 -17.68
N ARG A 267 25.66 9.41 -18.80
CA ARG A 267 25.46 7.96 -18.97
C ARG A 267 26.12 7.15 -17.86
N ASP A 268 27.43 7.28 -17.71
CA ASP A 268 28.23 6.40 -16.85
C ASP A 268 27.86 6.61 -15.37
N LEU A 269 27.58 7.87 -14.99
CA LEU A 269 27.07 8.22 -13.66
C LEU A 269 25.70 7.57 -13.38
N ILE A 270 24.75 7.65 -14.32
CA ILE A 270 23.42 7.04 -14.15
C ILE A 270 23.53 5.52 -14.03
N ILE A 271 24.37 4.88 -14.85
CA ILE A 271 24.59 3.42 -14.79
C ILE A 271 25.20 3.03 -13.44
N LYS A 272 26.20 3.78 -12.96
CA LYS A 272 26.84 3.55 -11.67
C LYS A 272 25.85 3.67 -10.51
N ILE A 273 25.02 4.72 -10.50
CA ILE A 273 23.96 4.88 -9.50
C ILE A 273 23.00 3.68 -9.53
N ALA A 274 22.53 3.29 -10.72
CA ALA A 274 21.64 2.15 -10.88
C ALA A 274 22.27 0.82 -10.40
N GLN A 275 23.56 0.61 -10.68
CA GLN A 275 24.31 -0.56 -10.19
C GLN A 275 24.48 -0.57 -8.67
N LYS A 276 24.77 0.59 -8.07
CA LYS A 276 24.88 0.76 -6.60
C LYS A 276 23.56 0.37 -5.93
N TRP A 277 22.46 0.95 -6.39
CA TRP A 277 21.12 0.67 -5.86
C TRP A 277 20.71 -0.78 -6.06
N LYS A 278 20.98 -1.35 -7.25
CA LYS A 278 20.69 -2.76 -7.53
C LYS A 278 21.41 -3.70 -6.56
N SER A 279 22.70 -3.46 -6.33
CA SER A 279 23.52 -4.28 -5.44
C SER A 279 23.03 -4.21 -3.99
N SER A 280 22.64 -3.01 -3.53
CA SER A 280 22.05 -2.84 -2.19
C SER A 280 20.70 -3.57 -2.07
N LEU A 281 19.80 -3.44 -3.05
CA LEU A 281 18.51 -4.15 -3.04
C LEU A 281 18.66 -5.68 -3.16
N GLU A 282 19.67 -6.18 -3.85
CA GLU A 282 19.96 -7.63 -3.93
C GLU A 282 20.32 -8.24 -2.57
N THR A 283 20.79 -7.46 -1.59
CA THR A 283 20.99 -7.95 -0.22
C THR A 283 19.68 -8.29 0.49
N ILE A 284 18.60 -7.56 0.18
CA ILE A 284 17.25 -7.88 0.67
C ILE A 284 16.75 -9.18 0.05
N ALA A 285 17.07 -9.44 -1.22
CA ALA A 285 16.65 -10.66 -1.91
C ALA A 285 17.24 -11.91 -1.26
N THR A 286 18.46 -11.83 -0.70
CA THR A 286 19.04 -12.93 0.07
C THR A 286 18.35 -13.18 1.42
N GLU A 287 17.75 -12.16 2.03
CA GLU A 287 16.99 -12.29 3.28
C GLU A 287 15.55 -12.78 3.04
N VAL A 288 14.92 -12.27 1.98
CA VAL A 288 13.53 -12.58 1.63
C VAL A 288 13.42 -13.94 0.91
N GLY A 289 14.50 -14.41 0.27
CA GLY A 289 14.54 -15.65 -0.50
C GLY A 289 13.59 -15.64 -1.70
N ASP A 290 13.83 -16.53 -2.67
CA ASP A 290 12.77 -16.91 -3.61
C ASP A 290 11.68 -17.60 -2.78
N ILE A 291 10.64 -16.84 -2.40
CA ILE A 291 9.49 -17.34 -1.64
C ILE A 291 8.80 -18.37 -2.53
N THR A 292 9.25 -19.61 -2.41
CA THR A 292 8.61 -20.76 -3.02
C THR A 292 7.86 -21.45 -1.92
N ILE A 293 6.53 -21.50 -2.03
CA ILE A 293 5.71 -22.22 -1.06
C ILE A 293 6.06 -23.71 -1.16
N THR A 294 6.86 -24.21 -0.21
CA THR A 294 7.43 -25.57 -0.17
C THR A 294 6.66 -26.51 0.75
N GLU A 295 5.82 -25.96 1.64
CA GLU A 295 4.99 -26.71 2.58
C GLU A 295 3.52 -26.23 2.50
N PRO A 296 2.54 -27.08 2.86
CA PRO A 296 1.13 -26.70 2.92
C PRO A 296 0.90 -25.47 3.81
N ILE A 297 0.12 -24.51 3.32
CA ILE A 297 -0.19 -23.29 4.04
C ILE A 297 -1.28 -23.58 5.08
N SER A 298 -1.02 -23.28 6.35
CA SER A 298 -2.06 -23.30 7.38
C SER A 298 -3.07 -22.19 7.08
N SER A 299 -4.36 -22.55 6.98
CA SER A 299 -5.41 -21.56 6.72
C SER A 299 -5.49 -20.57 7.88
N PRO A 300 -5.33 -19.25 7.64
CA PRO A 300 -5.50 -18.24 8.67
C PRO A 300 -6.97 -17.83 8.86
N TYR A 301 -7.84 -18.21 7.93
CA TYR A 301 -9.26 -17.86 7.95
C TYR A 301 -10.03 -18.72 8.96
N VAL A 302 -10.64 -18.06 9.93
CA VAL A 302 -11.39 -18.70 11.02
C VAL A 302 -12.87 -18.71 10.67
N ILE A 303 -13.47 -19.90 10.67
CA ILE A 303 -14.88 -20.10 10.33
C ILE A 303 -15.67 -20.33 11.61
N GLY A 304 -16.69 -19.52 11.83
CA GLY A 304 -17.67 -19.71 12.91
C GLY A 304 -17.22 -19.22 14.28
N ASP A 305 -15.95 -19.35 14.62
CA ASP A 305 -15.43 -18.86 15.89
C ASP A 305 -15.11 -17.35 15.85
N PRO A 306 -15.16 -16.65 17.00
CA PRO A 306 -14.70 -15.27 17.08
C PRO A 306 -13.21 -15.13 16.77
N VAL A 307 -12.86 -14.17 15.92
CA VAL A 307 -11.46 -13.80 15.64
C VAL A 307 -10.85 -12.90 16.73
N PHE A 308 -9.52 -12.92 16.85
CA PHE A 308 -8.76 -12.14 17.83
C PHE A 308 -7.51 -11.51 17.21
N GLY A 309 -7.04 -10.41 17.79
CA GLY A 309 -5.75 -9.79 17.48
C GLY A 309 -5.65 -9.37 16.01
N GLN A 310 -4.57 -9.76 15.34
CA GLN A 310 -4.28 -9.38 13.95
C GLN A 310 -5.34 -9.84 12.93
N LEU A 311 -6.12 -10.87 13.25
CA LEU A 311 -7.21 -11.36 12.38
C LEU A 311 -8.49 -10.51 12.50
N PHE A 312 -8.59 -9.63 13.50
CA PHE A 312 -9.71 -8.72 13.67
C PHE A 312 -9.45 -7.43 12.87
N VAL A 313 -10.14 -7.29 11.73
CA VAL A 313 -9.90 -6.22 10.74
C VAL A 313 -11.20 -5.50 10.39
N GLY A 314 -11.12 -4.19 10.13
CA GLY A 314 -12.19 -3.45 9.45
C GLY A 314 -13.32 -2.95 10.35
N ARG A 315 -13.07 -2.89 11.67
CA ARG A 315 -14.03 -2.47 12.71
C ARG A 315 -13.53 -1.25 13.49
N GLU A 316 -12.60 -0.50 12.91
CA GLU A 316 -11.96 0.66 13.53
C GLU A 316 -12.96 1.81 13.73
N ASP A 317 -14.00 1.88 12.92
CA ASP A 317 -15.13 2.81 13.04
C ASP A 317 -15.95 2.54 14.32
N ILE A 318 -16.36 1.28 14.53
CA ILE A 318 -17.10 0.86 15.72
C ILE A 318 -16.24 1.03 16.97
N LEU A 319 -14.97 0.62 16.92
CA LEU A 319 -14.05 0.79 18.05
C LEU A 319 -13.86 2.27 18.40
N ARG A 320 -13.80 3.17 17.41
CA ARG A 320 -13.71 4.62 17.65
C ARG A 320 -14.96 5.14 18.33
N GLU A 321 -16.14 4.74 17.88
CA GLU A 321 -17.40 5.14 18.52
C GLU A 321 -17.47 4.64 19.97
N LEU A 322 -17.11 3.38 20.23
CA LEU A 322 -17.03 2.84 21.60
C LEU A 322 -16.02 3.62 22.46
N LYS A 323 -14.87 4.00 21.89
CA LYS A 323 -13.85 4.82 22.56
C LYS A 323 -14.41 6.18 22.98
N GLU A 324 -15.18 6.82 22.11
CA GLU A 324 -15.82 8.10 22.41
C GLU A 324 -16.84 7.98 23.55
N LEU A 325 -17.61 6.90 23.59
CA LEU A 325 -18.68 6.67 24.57
C LEU A 325 -18.16 6.27 25.96
N TRP A 326 -16.97 5.69 26.04
CA TRP A 326 -16.46 5.12 27.29
C TRP A 326 -15.27 5.87 27.88
N ILE A 327 -14.38 6.41 27.03
CA ILE A 327 -13.16 7.08 27.49
C ILE A 327 -13.33 8.59 27.49
N ASN A 328 -13.89 9.14 26.41
CA ASN A 328 -13.97 10.60 26.21
C ASN A 328 -15.21 11.21 26.89
N ALA A 329 -16.17 10.39 27.28
CA ALA A 329 -17.39 10.83 27.96
C ALA A 329 -17.17 11.03 29.47
N ALA A 330 -17.93 11.95 30.07
CA ALA A 330 -17.91 12.18 31.52
C ALA A 330 -18.48 11.00 32.34
N GLN A 331 -19.24 10.13 31.69
CA GLN A 331 -19.85 8.92 32.27
C GLN A 331 -19.74 7.80 31.25
N VAL A 332 -19.51 6.58 31.73
CA VAL A 332 -19.45 5.37 30.90
C VAL A 332 -20.86 5.08 30.37
N GLN A 333 -21.06 5.25 29.07
CA GLN A 333 -22.39 5.08 28.46
C GLN A 333 -22.66 3.61 28.12
N SER A 334 -23.90 3.18 28.34
CA SER A 334 -24.34 1.86 27.90
C SER A 334 -24.76 1.87 26.43
N VAL A 335 -24.47 0.78 25.72
CA VAL A 335 -24.58 0.70 24.26
C VAL A 335 -25.29 -0.59 23.84
N ILE A 336 -25.99 -0.56 22.72
CA ILE A 336 -26.50 -1.76 22.06
C ILE A 336 -25.70 -2.00 20.77
N LEU A 337 -25.11 -3.19 20.65
CA LEU A 337 -24.57 -3.70 19.40
C LEU A 337 -25.61 -4.61 18.75
N TYR A 338 -26.09 -4.24 17.58
CA TYR A 338 -27.06 -5.06 16.87
C TYR A 338 -26.58 -5.32 15.44
N GLY A 339 -27.11 -6.37 14.84
CA GLY A 339 -26.75 -6.76 13.48
C GLY A 339 -26.99 -8.25 13.30
N HIS A 340 -26.98 -8.69 12.04
CA HIS A 340 -27.30 -10.06 11.72
C HIS A 340 -26.30 -11.07 12.36
N ARG A 341 -26.69 -12.35 12.42
CA ARG A 341 -25.76 -13.45 12.77
C ARG A 341 -24.52 -13.40 11.90
N ARG A 342 -23.37 -13.73 12.49
CA ARG A 342 -22.07 -13.84 11.81
C ARG A 342 -21.49 -12.51 11.26
N MET A 343 -21.95 -11.36 11.74
CA MET A 343 -21.35 -10.05 11.43
C MET A 343 -20.13 -9.69 12.29
N GLY A 344 -19.76 -10.54 13.25
CA GLY A 344 -18.57 -10.33 14.10
C GLY A 344 -18.85 -9.54 15.38
N LYS A 345 -20.10 -9.51 15.87
CA LYS A 345 -20.47 -8.89 17.16
C LYS A 345 -19.63 -9.43 18.32
N THR A 346 -19.58 -10.76 18.48
CA THR A 346 -18.75 -11.43 19.48
C THR A 346 -17.25 -11.14 19.31
N SER A 347 -16.76 -11.06 18.07
CA SER A 347 -15.36 -10.69 17.80
C SER A 347 -15.06 -9.26 18.24
N ILE A 348 -15.97 -8.31 18.01
CA ILE A 348 -15.83 -6.94 18.53
C ILE A 348 -15.72 -7.01 20.05
N LEU A 349 -16.70 -7.62 20.73
CA LEU A 349 -16.71 -7.71 22.20
C LEU A 349 -15.42 -8.29 22.77
N ARG A 350 -14.92 -9.36 22.17
CA ARG A 350 -13.71 -10.06 22.65
C ARG A 350 -12.40 -9.34 22.36
N ASN A 351 -12.37 -8.35 21.45
CA ASN A 351 -11.18 -7.57 21.15
C ASN A 351 -11.18 -6.17 21.80
N ILE A 352 -12.26 -5.78 22.48
CA ILE A 352 -12.37 -4.46 23.13
C ILE A 352 -11.20 -4.18 24.08
N ASN A 353 -10.85 -5.12 24.97
CA ASN A 353 -9.78 -4.92 25.95
C ASN A 353 -8.39 -4.74 25.30
N SER A 354 -8.13 -5.37 24.16
CA SER A 354 -6.86 -5.21 23.44
C SER A 354 -6.80 -3.94 22.60
N CYS A 355 -7.95 -3.35 22.27
CA CYS A 355 -8.04 -2.19 21.37
C CYS A 355 -8.26 -0.87 22.11
N LEU A 356 -8.66 -0.90 23.37
CA LEU A 356 -8.85 0.29 24.20
C LEU A 356 -7.66 0.46 25.16
N ASP A 357 -6.80 1.45 24.90
CA ASP A 357 -5.66 1.82 25.77
C ASP A 357 -6.06 2.49 27.11
N ALA A 358 -7.27 2.23 27.63
CA ALA A 358 -7.76 2.81 28.87
C ALA A 358 -7.88 1.77 29.98
N ASP A 359 -7.87 2.25 31.22
CA ASP A 359 -8.15 1.46 32.42
C ASP A 359 -9.66 1.17 32.55
N ILE A 360 -10.26 0.68 31.47
CA ILE A 360 -11.63 0.18 31.42
C ILE A 360 -11.56 -1.34 31.38
N LYS A 361 -12.31 -1.96 32.27
CA LYS A 361 -12.39 -3.41 32.38
C LYS A 361 -13.66 -3.92 31.72
N LEU A 362 -13.57 -5.04 31.02
CA LEU A 362 -14.73 -5.71 30.39
C LEU A 362 -14.99 -7.05 31.08
N ALA A 363 -16.17 -7.19 31.69
CA ALA A 363 -16.75 -8.47 32.09
C ALA A 363 -17.64 -8.98 30.95
N TYR A 364 -17.28 -10.11 30.33
CA TYR A 364 -17.97 -10.64 29.15
C TYR A 364 -18.76 -11.90 29.49
N LEU A 365 -20.06 -11.88 29.24
CA LEU A 365 -20.94 -13.04 29.42
C LEU A 365 -21.67 -13.36 28.12
N ASN A 366 -21.52 -14.60 27.65
CA ASN A 366 -22.37 -15.16 26.62
C ASN A 366 -23.57 -15.87 27.28
N LEU A 367 -24.78 -15.36 27.04
CA LEU A 367 -25.99 -15.86 27.68
C LEU A 367 -26.39 -17.27 27.25
N GLN A 368 -25.92 -17.76 26.10
CA GLN A 368 -26.19 -19.14 25.66
C GLN A 368 -25.49 -20.20 26.52
N ILE A 369 -24.42 -19.83 27.24
CA ILE A 369 -23.67 -20.76 28.12
C ILE A 369 -24.53 -21.21 29.31
N LEU A 370 -25.54 -20.44 29.69
CA LEU A 370 -26.43 -20.76 30.82
C LEU A 370 -27.24 -22.05 30.59
N GLY A 371 -27.36 -22.52 29.33
CA GLY A 371 -28.06 -23.78 29.02
C GLY A 371 -29.52 -23.76 29.46
N GLU A 372 -29.95 -24.82 30.15
CA GLU A 372 -31.32 -24.89 30.70
C GLU A 372 -31.41 -24.14 32.03
N VAL A 373 -31.96 -22.93 32.00
CA VAL A 373 -32.20 -22.12 33.20
C VAL A 373 -33.34 -22.70 34.03
N ARG A 374 -33.06 -23.05 35.29
CA ARG A 374 -34.02 -23.69 36.22
C ARG A 374 -34.38 -22.82 37.42
N GLN A 375 -33.47 -21.94 37.83
CA GLN A 375 -33.62 -21.06 39.00
C GLN A 375 -33.89 -19.61 38.59
N GLY A 376 -34.41 -19.40 37.37
CA GLY A 376 -34.83 -18.11 36.84
C GLY A 376 -33.70 -17.08 36.79
N SER A 377 -33.98 -15.85 37.20
CA SER A 377 -33.03 -14.72 37.11
C SER A 377 -31.78 -14.90 37.98
N SER A 378 -31.81 -15.77 38.99
CA SER A 378 -30.68 -16.05 39.87
C SER A 378 -29.44 -16.52 39.11
N GLU A 379 -29.59 -17.42 38.15
CA GLU A 379 -28.47 -17.97 37.38
C GLU A 379 -27.79 -16.89 36.52
N ILE A 380 -28.57 -15.97 35.95
CA ILE A 380 -28.01 -14.88 35.14
C ILE A 380 -27.22 -13.91 36.01
N VAL A 381 -27.76 -13.50 37.16
CA VAL A 381 -27.05 -12.56 38.05
C VAL A 381 -25.85 -13.20 38.73
N MET A 382 -25.86 -14.51 38.98
CA MET A 382 -24.69 -15.27 39.43
C MET A 382 -23.62 -15.24 38.35
N ALA A 383 -23.93 -15.65 37.12
CA ALA A 383 -22.97 -15.65 36.02
C ALA A 383 -22.39 -14.27 35.72
N MET A 384 -23.22 -13.21 35.73
CA MET A 384 -22.71 -11.83 35.64
C MET A 384 -21.78 -11.50 36.80
N SER A 385 -22.10 -11.94 38.01
CA SER A 385 -21.29 -11.64 39.19
C SER A 385 -19.94 -12.35 39.16
N ASP A 386 -19.89 -13.58 38.64
CA ASP A 386 -18.66 -14.35 38.48
C ASP A 386 -17.71 -13.66 37.50
N GLU A 387 -18.19 -13.30 36.31
CA GLU A 387 -17.40 -12.58 35.30
C GLU A 387 -16.89 -11.23 35.80
N ILE A 388 -17.71 -10.48 36.54
CA ILE A 388 -17.28 -9.21 37.15
C ILE A 388 -16.23 -9.44 38.24
N SER A 389 -16.41 -10.48 39.05
CA SER A 389 -15.51 -10.82 40.15
C SER A 389 -14.13 -11.23 39.64
N GLU A 390 -14.08 -12.03 38.57
CA GLU A 390 -12.83 -12.45 37.92
C GLU A 390 -12.05 -11.25 37.38
N VAL A 391 -12.74 -10.34 36.70
CA VAL A 391 -12.10 -9.20 36.03
C VAL A 391 -11.64 -8.11 37.00
N LEU A 392 -12.34 -7.93 38.12
CA LEU A 392 -12.03 -6.89 39.12
C LEU A 392 -11.26 -7.40 40.34
N ASP A 393 -11.10 -8.72 40.50
CA ASP A 393 -10.54 -9.35 41.71
C ASP A 393 -11.31 -8.95 42.98
N ILE A 394 -12.66 -8.87 42.87
CA ILE A 394 -13.58 -8.56 43.98
C ILE A 394 -14.46 -9.78 44.23
N SER A 395 -14.59 -10.21 45.49
CA SER A 395 -15.41 -11.38 45.83
C SER A 395 -16.90 -11.21 45.47
N ALA A 396 -17.45 -12.17 44.73
CA ALA A 396 -18.88 -12.31 44.47
C ALA A 396 -19.71 -12.47 45.77
N PRO A 397 -20.99 -12.09 45.79
CA PRO A 397 -21.92 -12.46 46.86
C PRO A 397 -22.14 -13.98 46.91
N ASN A 398 -22.58 -14.49 48.06
CA ASN A 398 -22.86 -15.93 48.20
C ASN A 398 -24.07 -16.34 47.34
N ASP A 399 -24.01 -17.52 46.74
CA ASP A 399 -25.08 -18.09 45.92
C ASP A 399 -26.43 -18.12 46.66
N THR A 400 -26.41 -18.39 47.98
CA THR A 400 -27.61 -18.39 48.82
C THR A 400 -28.33 -17.05 48.82
N ASP A 401 -27.59 -15.94 48.74
CA ASP A 401 -28.15 -14.58 48.71
C ASP A 401 -28.79 -14.28 47.34
N PHE A 402 -28.27 -14.87 46.26
CA PHE A 402 -28.85 -14.79 44.92
C PHE A 402 -30.10 -15.66 44.75
N LEU A 403 -30.16 -16.82 45.41
CA LEU A 403 -31.36 -17.67 45.40
C LEU A 403 -32.54 -17.03 46.14
N GLN A 404 -32.26 -16.24 47.18
CA GLN A 404 -33.31 -15.60 47.98
C GLN A 404 -33.80 -14.28 47.39
N SER A 405 -32.89 -13.43 46.90
CA SER A 405 -33.25 -12.10 46.37
C SER A 405 -32.31 -11.65 45.25
N PRO A 406 -32.38 -12.27 44.06
CA PRO A 406 -31.36 -12.12 43.02
C PRO A 406 -31.11 -10.68 42.60
N GLU A 407 -32.16 -9.95 42.23
CA GLU A 407 -32.04 -8.57 41.72
C GLU A 407 -31.54 -7.59 42.79
N ARG A 408 -31.95 -7.81 44.05
CA ARG A 408 -31.54 -6.98 45.19
C ARG A 408 -30.08 -7.22 45.55
N THR A 409 -29.65 -8.48 45.55
CA THR A 409 -28.28 -8.91 45.82
C THR A 409 -27.35 -8.35 44.74
N PHE A 410 -27.70 -8.51 43.46
CA PHE A 410 -26.92 -7.96 42.35
C PHE A 410 -26.82 -6.43 42.40
N ARG A 411 -27.92 -5.73 42.67
CA ARG A 411 -27.90 -4.27 42.85
C ARG A 411 -26.94 -3.82 43.97
N ARG A 412 -26.89 -4.55 45.08
CA ARG A 412 -25.97 -4.27 46.19
C ARG A 412 -24.52 -4.53 45.79
N PHE A 413 -24.29 -5.59 45.02
CA PHE A 413 -22.98 -5.94 44.50
C PHE A 413 -22.44 -4.86 43.57
N LEU A 414 -23.22 -4.39 42.59
CA LEU A 414 -22.82 -3.29 41.71
C LEU A 414 -22.44 -2.00 42.49
N LYS A 415 -23.15 -1.68 43.58
CA LYS A 415 -22.81 -0.54 44.46
C LYS A 415 -21.53 -0.75 45.27
N LYS A 416 -21.21 -2.00 45.60
CA LYS A 416 -19.95 -2.38 46.25
C LYS A 416 -18.80 -2.18 45.26
N ILE A 417 -18.95 -2.74 44.06
CA ILE A 417 -18.00 -2.60 42.95
C ILE A 417 -17.69 -1.14 42.66
N GLU A 418 -18.70 -0.28 42.51
CA GLU A 418 -18.50 1.14 42.21
C GLU A 418 -17.60 1.86 43.25
N LYS A 419 -17.63 1.42 44.51
CA LYS A 419 -16.82 1.99 45.60
C LYS A 419 -15.43 1.39 45.70
N GLU A 420 -15.28 0.12 45.35
CA GLU A 420 -14.05 -0.66 45.55
C GLU A 420 -13.18 -0.72 44.29
N MET A 421 -13.76 -0.57 43.10
CA MET A 421 -13.03 -0.68 41.85
C MET A 421 -12.04 0.48 41.68
N THR A 422 -10.81 0.13 41.32
CA THR A 422 -9.73 1.07 41.07
C THR A 422 -9.67 1.54 39.62
N CYS A 423 -10.32 0.80 38.71
CA CYS A 423 -10.35 1.13 37.29
C CYS A 423 -11.20 2.38 36.99
N GLN A 424 -10.97 3.00 35.84
CA GLN A 424 -11.72 4.16 35.38
C GLN A 424 -13.19 3.81 35.14
N GLY A 425 -13.47 2.61 34.63
CA GLY A 425 -14.82 2.11 34.42
C GLY A 425 -14.88 0.59 34.23
N LEU A 426 -16.10 0.06 34.36
CA LEU A 426 -16.43 -1.34 34.09
C LEU A 426 -17.49 -1.39 32.99
N ILE A 427 -17.28 -2.23 31.98
CA ILE A 427 -18.28 -2.60 30.99
C ILE A 427 -18.72 -4.03 31.25
N ILE A 428 -20.03 -4.24 31.36
CA ILE A 428 -20.63 -5.57 31.44
C ILE A 428 -21.23 -5.89 30.08
N ALA A 429 -20.62 -6.83 29.35
CA ALA A 429 -21.08 -7.28 28.04
C ALA A 429 -21.99 -8.49 28.17
N LEU A 430 -23.18 -8.38 27.61
CA LEU A 430 -24.16 -9.45 27.48
C LEU A 430 -24.32 -9.78 26.00
N ASP A 431 -23.69 -10.87 25.58
CA ASP A 431 -23.74 -11.39 24.21
C ASP A 431 -24.91 -12.35 24.02
N GLU A 432 -25.40 -12.47 22.80
CA GLU A 432 -26.61 -13.23 22.43
C GLU A 432 -27.83 -12.83 23.27
N PHE A 433 -28.08 -11.52 23.37
CA PHE A 433 -29.10 -10.90 24.21
C PHE A 433 -30.53 -11.40 23.94
N GLU A 434 -30.83 -11.84 22.72
CA GLU A 434 -32.09 -12.49 22.35
C GLU A 434 -32.42 -13.71 23.23
N THR A 435 -31.41 -14.33 23.86
CA THR A 435 -31.61 -15.44 24.80
C THR A 435 -32.52 -15.03 25.97
N LEU A 436 -32.46 -13.78 26.42
CA LEU A 436 -33.35 -13.29 27.49
C LEU A 436 -34.81 -13.21 27.03
N GLU A 437 -35.06 -12.84 25.78
CA GLU A 437 -36.41 -12.80 25.22
C GLU A 437 -37.02 -14.21 25.20
N TYR A 438 -36.27 -15.18 24.68
CA TYR A 438 -36.67 -16.59 24.70
C TYR A 438 -36.96 -17.11 26.12
N LEU A 439 -36.10 -16.81 27.10
CA LEU A 439 -36.31 -17.25 28.49
C LEU A 439 -37.53 -16.59 29.16
N ILE A 440 -37.88 -15.37 28.76
CA ILE A 440 -39.09 -14.68 29.23
C ILE A 440 -40.34 -15.26 28.57
N GLU A 441 -40.29 -15.55 27.26
CA GLU A 441 -41.37 -16.20 26.51
C GLU A 441 -41.67 -17.61 27.02
N GLU A 442 -40.64 -18.36 27.41
CA GLU A 442 -40.77 -19.66 28.06
C GLU A 442 -41.15 -19.60 29.55
N GLU A 443 -41.44 -18.41 30.08
CA GLU A 443 -41.79 -18.17 31.49
C GLU A 443 -40.73 -18.62 32.51
N LYS A 444 -39.48 -18.87 32.06
CA LYS A 444 -38.35 -19.21 32.93
C LYS A 444 -37.88 -18.01 33.74
N ILE A 445 -38.09 -16.79 33.21
CA ILE A 445 -37.72 -15.53 33.88
C ILE A 445 -38.91 -14.56 33.85
N SER A 446 -39.09 -13.84 34.95
CA SER A 446 -40.13 -12.81 35.08
C SER A 446 -39.84 -11.60 34.18
N LYS A 447 -40.89 -11.05 33.54
CA LYS A 447 -40.82 -9.80 32.74
C LYS A 447 -40.26 -8.61 33.54
N GLU A 448 -40.45 -8.62 34.86
CA GLU A 448 -39.91 -7.66 35.82
C GLU A 448 -38.39 -7.58 35.82
N PHE A 449 -37.69 -8.66 35.42
CA PHE A 449 -36.24 -8.66 35.31
C PHE A 449 -35.72 -7.54 34.40
N MET A 450 -36.43 -7.25 33.31
CA MET A 450 -36.08 -6.18 32.38
C MET A 450 -36.18 -4.79 33.02
N LYS A 451 -37.10 -4.60 33.98
CA LYS A 451 -37.19 -3.35 34.77
C LYS A 451 -35.97 -3.22 35.70
N SER A 452 -35.52 -4.32 36.28
CA SER A 452 -34.31 -4.36 37.11
C SER A 452 -33.05 -4.08 36.30
N LEU A 453 -32.91 -4.72 35.14
CA LEU A 453 -31.80 -4.48 34.20
C LEU A 453 -31.74 -3.01 33.77
N ARG A 454 -32.90 -2.40 33.44
CA ARG A 454 -33.02 -0.97 33.16
C ARG A 454 -32.50 -0.11 34.31
N SER A 455 -32.87 -0.47 35.53
CA SER A 455 -32.43 0.24 36.73
C SER A 455 -30.92 0.13 36.95
N TRP A 456 -30.28 -0.97 36.58
CA TRP A 456 -28.84 -1.16 36.74
C TRP A 456 -28.03 -0.35 35.72
N VAL A 457 -28.49 -0.31 34.47
CA VAL A 457 -27.91 0.51 33.39
C VAL A 457 -27.81 1.99 33.77
N GLN A 458 -28.77 2.51 34.53
CA GLN A 458 -28.83 3.91 34.93
C GLN A 458 -28.21 4.18 36.33
N MET A 459 -27.62 3.15 36.96
CA MET A 459 -27.30 3.23 38.39
C MET A 459 -25.99 3.97 38.68
N SER A 460 -24.98 3.83 37.82
CA SER A 460 -23.63 4.33 38.07
C SER A 460 -23.06 5.06 36.85
N PRO A 461 -22.37 6.20 37.03
CA PRO A 461 -21.64 6.86 35.95
C PRO A 461 -20.34 6.12 35.54
N LYS A 462 -19.90 5.11 36.29
CA LYS A 462 -18.66 4.38 36.02
C LYS A 462 -18.87 2.94 35.53
N ILE A 463 -20.11 2.44 35.57
CA ILE A 463 -20.46 1.10 35.11
C ILE A 463 -21.37 1.24 33.89
N GLY A 464 -20.91 0.75 32.75
CA GLY A 464 -21.69 0.65 31.52
C GLY A 464 -22.06 -0.79 31.18
N PHE A 465 -23.07 -0.94 30.34
CA PHE A 465 -23.46 -2.23 29.77
C PHE A 465 -23.32 -2.19 28.25
N ILE A 466 -22.98 -3.32 27.65
CA ILE A 466 -23.08 -3.52 26.21
C ILE A 466 -23.93 -4.75 25.93
N PHE A 467 -25.01 -4.55 25.17
CA PHE A 467 -25.95 -5.61 24.81
C PHE A 467 -25.74 -5.96 23.35
N ALA A 468 -25.26 -7.17 23.06
CA ALA A 468 -25.07 -7.65 21.69
C ALA A 468 -26.16 -8.65 21.31
N GLY A 469 -26.86 -8.41 20.20
CA GLY A 469 -27.95 -9.29 19.75
C GLY A 469 -28.36 -9.08 18.31
N LEU A 470 -29.47 -9.72 17.91
CA LEU A 470 -30.01 -9.67 16.53
C LEU A 470 -30.87 -8.44 16.24
N HIS A 471 -31.67 -8.01 17.22
CA HIS A 471 -32.78 -7.10 16.98
C HIS A 471 -32.47 -5.64 17.31
N THR A 472 -33.18 -4.74 16.63
CA THR A 472 -33.23 -3.30 16.96
C THR A 472 -34.29 -3.00 18.01
N LEU A 473 -34.24 -1.80 18.63
CA LEU A 473 -35.29 -1.25 19.50
C LEU A 473 -36.72 -1.39 18.91
N LYS A 474 -36.87 -1.43 17.57
CA LYS A 474 -38.16 -1.37 16.85
C LYS A 474 -38.83 -2.73 16.63
N GLU A 475 -38.10 -3.83 16.74
CA GLU A 475 -38.62 -5.18 16.46
C GLU A 475 -39.06 -5.94 17.69
N MET A 476 -38.59 -5.54 18.87
CA MET A 476 -39.02 -6.12 20.12
C MET A 476 -40.41 -5.59 20.46
N SER A 477 -41.44 -6.34 20.08
CA SER A 477 -42.86 -5.97 20.13
C SER A 477 -43.46 -5.96 21.55
N SER A 478 -42.63 -5.87 22.59
CA SER A 478 -43.08 -5.98 23.97
C SER A 478 -43.04 -4.63 24.72
N ASP A 479 -44.07 -4.40 25.53
CA ASP A 479 -44.19 -3.20 26.40
C ASP A 479 -43.01 -3.02 27.36
N TYR A 480 -42.18 -4.05 27.56
CA TYR A 480 -41.04 -4.01 28.47
C TYR A 480 -39.67 -3.85 27.78
N PHE A 481 -39.50 -4.23 26.52
CA PHE A 481 -38.25 -4.02 25.78
C PHE A 481 -38.12 -2.60 25.26
N HIS A 482 -39.04 -2.11 24.42
CA HIS A 482 -39.77 -0.90 24.76
C HIS A 482 -39.02 0.24 25.52
N PRO A 483 -39.36 0.44 26.81
CA PRO A 483 -38.69 1.38 27.71
C PRO A 483 -37.23 1.06 28.06
N PHE A 484 -36.76 -0.18 27.94
CA PHE A 484 -35.40 -0.61 28.28
C PHE A 484 -34.38 -0.03 27.28
N TYR A 485 -34.28 -0.58 26.08
CA TYR A 485 -34.79 0.14 24.92
C TYR A 485 -34.35 1.61 24.74
N ALA A 486 -35.33 2.49 24.91
CA ALA A 486 -35.22 3.94 24.87
C ALA A 486 -34.30 4.57 25.95
N SER A 487 -33.75 3.80 26.88
CA SER A 487 -32.84 4.30 27.91
C SER A 487 -31.39 4.39 27.44
N PHE A 488 -31.08 3.79 26.29
CA PHE A 488 -29.74 3.82 25.70
C PHE A 488 -29.55 5.05 24.83
N SER A 489 -28.40 5.70 24.99
CA SER A 489 -28.07 6.91 24.23
C SER A 489 -27.58 6.60 22.81
N ARG A 490 -27.15 5.36 22.54
CA ARG A 490 -26.58 4.92 21.26
C ARG A 490 -26.84 3.45 20.95
N ASN A 491 -27.18 3.18 19.69
CA ASN A 491 -27.23 1.84 19.10
C ASN A 491 -26.28 1.81 17.91
N ILE A 492 -25.37 0.83 17.89
CA ILE A 492 -24.34 0.68 16.86
C ILE A 492 -24.71 -0.54 16.01
N LEU A 493 -24.90 -0.32 14.71
CA LEU A 493 -25.12 -1.39 13.74
C LEU A 493 -23.78 -2.03 13.37
N VAL A 494 -23.70 -3.35 13.51
CA VAL A 494 -22.59 -4.17 13.01
C VAL A 494 -22.98 -4.76 11.66
N SER A 495 -22.62 -4.07 10.59
CA SER A 495 -22.92 -4.46 9.20
C SER A 495 -21.73 -5.16 8.52
N PHE A 496 -21.76 -5.32 7.20
CA PHE A 496 -20.72 -5.93 6.38
C PHE A 496 -19.35 -5.23 6.50
N LEU A 497 -18.28 -5.91 6.10
CA LEU A 497 -16.97 -5.31 5.94
C LEU A 497 -16.93 -4.46 4.67
N SER A 498 -16.20 -3.35 4.72
CA SER A 498 -15.92 -2.56 3.53
C SER A 498 -15.04 -3.36 2.54
N LYS A 499 -15.03 -2.97 1.26
CA LYS A 499 -14.14 -3.56 0.26
C LYS A 499 -12.65 -3.50 0.68
N PRO A 500 -12.13 -2.36 1.19
CA PRO A 500 -10.77 -2.32 1.71
C PRO A 500 -10.52 -3.30 2.87
N ALA A 501 -11.44 -3.39 3.84
CA ALA A 501 -11.31 -4.32 4.96
C ALA A 501 -11.36 -5.79 4.52
N THR A 502 -12.22 -6.11 3.55
CA THR A 502 -12.31 -7.45 2.96
C THR A 502 -11.00 -7.83 2.27
N ASN A 503 -10.43 -6.92 1.48
CA ASN A 503 -9.15 -7.14 0.83
C ASN A 503 -8.02 -7.30 1.84
N GLN A 504 -7.99 -6.48 2.89
CA GLN A 504 -6.98 -6.59 3.95
C GLN A 504 -7.06 -7.96 4.67
N LEU A 505 -8.28 -8.42 5.00
CA LEU A 505 -8.48 -9.72 5.63
C LEU A 505 -7.96 -10.87 4.74
N LEU A 506 -8.17 -10.79 3.42
CA LEU A 506 -7.73 -11.82 2.48
C LEU A 506 -6.23 -11.76 2.17
N GLU A 507 -5.69 -10.57 1.88
CA GLU A 507 -4.30 -10.39 1.42
C GLU A 507 -3.28 -10.36 2.55
N SER A 508 -3.70 -9.99 3.77
CA SER A 508 -2.80 -9.78 4.90
C SER A 508 -3.41 -10.25 6.23
N PRO A 509 -3.85 -11.52 6.32
CA PRO A 509 -4.41 -12.05 7.57
C PRO A 509 -3.34 -12.19 8.68
N ASN A 510 -2.07 -12.38 8.31
CA ASN A 510 -0.92 -12.31 9.21
C ASN A 510 0.37 -12.04 8.42
N GLU A 511 1.45 -11.72 9.13
CA GLU A 511 2.76 -11.36 8.56
C GLU A 511 3.40 -12.48 7.71
N ASN A 512 3.12 -13.74 8.05
CA ASN A 512 3.68 -14.92 7.40
C ASN A 512 2.86 -15.42 6.20
N PHE A 513 1.81 -14.71 5.81
CA PHE A 513 0.95 -15.14 4.72
C PHE A 513 1.64 -14.95 3.36
N THR A 514 1.77 -16.06 2.62
CA THR A 514 2.62 -16.14 1.41
C THR A 514 1.86 -16.21 0.08
N LEU A 515 0.53 -16.34 0.09
CA LEU A 515 -0.27 -16.43 -1.13
C LEU A 515 -0.71 -15.05 -1.64
N GLN A 516 -0.61 -14.83 -2.95
CA GLN A 516 -1.15 -13.65 -3.60
C GLN A 516 -2.59 -13.88 -4.06
N TYR A 517 -3.38 -12.82 -4.10
CA TYR A 517 -4.66 -12.80 -4.79
C TYR A 517 -4.55 -11.90 -6.03
N THR A 518 -5.14 -12.35 -7.14
CA THR A 518 -5.36 -11.46 -8.28
C THR A 518 -6.42 -10.42 -7.95
N LYS A 519 -6.38 -9.26 -8.60
CA LYS A 519 -7.35 -8.18 -8.36
C LYS A 519 -8.76 -8.65 -8.71
N GLU A 520 -8.89 -9.39 -9.80
CA GLU A 520 -10.14 -9.97 -10.29
C GLU A 520 -10.72 -10.97 -9.27
N ALA A 521 -9.88 -11.80 -8.65
CA ALA A 521 -10.32 -12.70 -7.58
C ALA A 521 -10.88 -11.92 -6.38
N LEU A 522 -10.19 -10.88 -5.91
CA LEU A 522 -10.67 -10.06 -4.78
C LEU A 522 -11.98 -9.35 -5.11
N GLU A 523 -12.10 -8.83 -6.33
CA GLU A 523 -13.33 -8.20 -6.81
C GLU A 523 -14.50 -9.19 -6.84
N GLU A 524 -14.26 -10.40 -7.32
CA GLU A 524 -15.28 -11.46 -7.33
C GLU A 524 -15.66 -11.91 -5.92
N ILE A 525 -14.69 -12.11 -5.02
CA ILE A 525 -14.97 -12.49 -3.63
C ILE A 525 -15.82 -11.43 -2.94
N TYR A 526 -15.49 -10.14 -3.12
CA TYR A 526 -16.29 -9.06 -2.58
C TYR A 526 -17.68 -9.00 -3.23
N TYR A 527 -17.79 -9.17 -4.54
CA TYR A 527 -19.07 -9.22 -5.24
C TYR A 527 -19.98 -10.35 -4.72
N LEU A 528 -19.43 -11.55 -4.56
CA LEU A 528 -20.14 -12.74 -4.09
C LEU A 528 -20.61 -12.63 -2.63
N SER A 529 -19.75 -12.07 -1.76
CA SER A 529 -19.98 -12.02 -0.31
C SER A 529 -20.56 -10.71 0.21
N ASN A 530 -20.47 -9.63 -0.58
CA ASN A 530 -20.67 -8.24 -0.18
C ASN A 530 -19.91 -7.85 1.11
N GLY A 531 -18.76 -8.48 1.37
CA GLY A 531 -17.98 -8.26 2.59
C GLY A 531 -18.56 -8.93 3.85
N GLN A 532 -19.46 -9.91 3.71
CA GLN A 532 -19.97 -10.66 4.84
C GLN A 532 -18.86 -11.48 5.53
N PRO A 533 -18.53 -11.21 6.81
CA PRO A 533 -17.31 -11.73 7.44
C PRO A 533 -17.17 -13.25 7.41
N TYR A 534 -18.27 -13.97 7.64
CA TYR A 534 -18.26 -15.44 7.65
C TYR A 534 -18.08 -16.02 6.25
N LEU A 535 -18.75 -15.49 5.24
CA LEU A 535 -18.61 -15.92 3.86
C LEU A 535 -17.21 -15.60 3.31
N VAL A 536 -16.66 -14.42 3.60
CA VAL A 536 -15.29 -14.07 3.20
C VAL A 536 -14.28 -15.07 3.79
N ASN A 537 -14.39 -15.38 5.09
CA ASN A 537 -13.53 -16.38 5.73
C ASN A 537 -13.76 -17.79 5.17
N LEU A 538 -15.01 -18.17 4.87
CA LEU A 538 -15.36 -19.47 4.30
C LEU A 538 -14.73 -19.65 2.91
N ILE A 539 -14.83 -18.63 2.06
CA ILE A 539 -14.20 -18.57 0.75
C ILE A 539 -12.69 -18.71 0.89
N GLY A 540 -12.06 -17.86 1.72
CA GLY A 540 -10.61 -17.90 1.96
C GLY A 540 -10.14 -19.29 2.41
N PHE A 541 -10.84 -19.91 3.37
CA PHE A 541 -10.52 -21.25 3.83
C PHE A 541 -10.56 -22.30 2.70
N TYR A 542 -11.59 -22.27 1.85
CA TYR A 542 -11.69 -23.21 0.73
C TYR A 542 -10.66 -22.96 -0.36
N LEU A 543 -10.28 -21.70 -0.60
CA LEU A 543 -9.20 -21.36 -1.53
C LEU A 543 -7.85 -21.93 -1.06
N ILE A 544 -7.50 -21.75 0.21
CA ILE A 544 -6.26 -22.32 0.78
C ILE A 544 -6.29 -23.85 0.71
N ARG A 545 -7.43 -24.46 1.07
CA ARG A 545 -7.58 -25.91 1.02
C ARG A 545 -7.41 -26.45 -0.41
N ARG A 546 -8.02 -25.79 -1.40
CA ARG A 546 -7.90 -26.15 -2.83
C ARG A 546 -6.46 -25.98 -3.32
N PHE A 547 -5.82 -24.86 -3.00
CA PHE A 547 -4.43 -24.59 -3.36
C PHE A 547 -3.50 -25.68 -2.80
N ASN A 548 -3.63 -26.00 -1.51
CA ASN A 548 -2.82 -27.03 -0.87
C ASN A 548 -3.04 -28.40 -1.51
N ASP A 549 -4.28 -28.76 -1.83
CA ASP A 549 -4.59 -30.03 -2.49
C ASP A 549 -3.95 -30.11 -3.88
N TYR A 550 -4.08 -29.07 -4.69
CA TYR A 550 -3.50 -29.03 -6.04
C TYR A 550 -1.98 -29.11 -6.02
N ARG A 551 -1.33 -28.34 -5.15
CA ARG A 551 0.13 -28.23 -5.11
C ARG A 551 0.78 -29.43 -4.43
N PHE A 552 0.26 -29.87 -3.28
CA PHE A 552 0.94 -30.85 -2.44
C PHE A 552 0.41 -32.27 -2.59
N ASN A 553 -0.90 -32.44 -2.77
CA ASN A 553 -1.47 -33.77 -2.96
C ASN A 553 -1.42 -34.21 -4.42
N GLN A 554 -1.87 -33.34 -5.32
CA GLN A 554 -1.93 -33.64 -6.77
C GLN A 554 -0.64 -33.30 -7.52
N LYS A 555 0.27 -32.54 -6.90
CA LYS A 555 1.57 -32.12 -7.48
C LYS A 555 1.43 -31.37 -8.81
N ILE A 556 0.33 -30.64 -8.97
CA ILE A 556 0.11 -29.75 -10.09
C ILE A 556 0.96 -28.50 -9.87
N LYS A 557 1.74 -28.11 -10.88
CA LYS A 557 2.50 -26.87 -10.82
C LYS A 557 1.54 -25.69 -10.94
N THR A 558 1.23 -25.08 -9.80
CA THR A 558 0.41 -23.86 -9.70
C THR A 558 1.30 -22.66 -9.39
N ASP A 559 0.93 -21.49 -9.90
CA ASP A 559 1.54 -20.24 -9.46
C ASP A 559 1.16 -19.94 -8.01
N ASP A 560 1.96 -19.14 -7.30
CA ASP A 560 1.72 -18.73 -5.90
C ASP A 560 0.65 -17.61 -5.83
N LYS A 561 -0.38 -17.71 -6.67
CA LYS A 561 -1.44 -16.72 -6.92
C LYS A 561 -2.80 -17.41 -7.03
N LEU A 562 -3.77 -16.90 -6.28
CA LEU A 562 -5.17 -17.28 -6.36
C LEU A 562 -5.89 -16.42 -7.39
N THR A 563 -6.52 -17.10 -8.35
CA THR A 563 -7.13 -16.49 -9.53
C THR A 563 -8.65 -16.45 -9.43
N LEU A 564 -9.29 -15.72 -10.35
CA LEU A 564 -10.74 -15.75 -10.50
C LEU A 564 -11.26 -17.18 -10.74
N GLU A 565 -10.53 -17.99 -11.51
CA GLU A 565 -10.88 -19.39 -11.77
C GLU A 565 -10.94 -20.21 -10.48
N ASP A 566 -9.99 -20.01 -9.56
CA ASP A 566 -9.99 -20.68 -8.26
C ASP A 566 -11.22 -20.31 -7.42
N VAL A 567 -11.62 -19.03 -7.43
CA VAL A 567 -12.83 -18.56 -6.75
C VAL A 567 -14.05 -19.23 -7.35
N THR A 568 -14.22 -19.19 -8.68
CA THR A 568 -15.38 -19.82 -9.34
C THR A 568 -15.46 -21.32 -9.09
N ALA A 569 -14.31 -22.01 -9.03
CA ALA A 569 -14.26 -23.45 -8.81
C ALA A 569 -14.72 -23.89 -7.41
N ILE A 570 -14.51 -23.05 -6.39
CA ILE A 570 -14.93 -23.39 -5.02
C ILE A 570 -16.42 -23.11 -4.77
N ILE A 571 -17.05 -22.20 -5.52
CA ILE A 571 -18.49 -21.90 -5.38
C ILE A 571 -19.31 -22.97 -6.09
N ASN A 572 -19.55 -24.07 -5.37
CA ASN A 572 -20.34 -25.22 -5.84
C ASN A 572 -21.29 -25.71 -4.74
N ASN A 573 -22.05 -26.79 -5.01
CA ASN A 573 -23.02 -27.33 -4.06
C ASN A 573 -22.42 -27.67 -2.69
N ASN A 574 -21.17 -28.13 -2.63
CA ASN A 574 -20.51 -28.42 -1.35
C ASN A 574 -20.24 -27.13 -0.56
N PHE A 575 -19.86 -26.03 -1.22
CA PHE A 575 -19.71 -24.74 -0.55
C PHE A 575 -21.03 -24.29 0.09
N PHE A 576 -22.15 -24.40 -0.62
CA PHE A 576 -23.46 -24.07 -0.09
C PHE A 576 -23.89 -24.96 1.08
N GLN A 577 -23.59 -26.27 1.03
CA GLN A 577 -23.85 -27.19 2.14
C GLN A 577 -23.07 -26.82 3.40
N GLN A 578 -21.81 -26.41 3.23
CA GLN A 578 -20.91 -26.07 4.33
C GLN A 578 -21.23 -24.69 4.93
N GLY A 579 -21.75 -23.76 4.10
CA GLY A 579 -22.28 -22.46 4.52
C GLY A 579 -23.75 -22.48 4.97
N SER A 580 -24.42 -23.64 4.95
CA SER A 580 -25.88 -23.78 5.15
C SER A 580 -26.39 -23.10 6.42
N TYR A 581 -25.63 -23.13 7.51
CA TYR A 581 -25.99 -22.45 8.76
C TYR A 581 -26.23 -20.94 8.57
N TYR A 582 -25.40 -20.26 7.78
CA TYR A 582 -25.56 -18.84 7.50
C TYR A 582 -26.81 -18.58 6.64
N PHE A 583 -26.97 -19.34 5.56
CA PHE A 583 -28.08 -19.15 4.62
C PHE A 583 -29.45 -19.46 5.25
N HIS A 584 -29.57 -20.59 5.94
CA HIS A 584 -30.78 -20.91 6.71
C HIS A 584 -31.01 -19.92 7.86
N GLY A 585 -29.95 -19.36 8.44
CA GLY A 585 -30.06 -18.32 9.46
C GLY A 585 -30.82 -17.09 8.94
N ILE A 586 -30.42 -16.55 7.79
CA ILE A 586 -31.12 -15.42 7.15
C ILE A 586 -32.53 -15.83 6.73
N TRP A 587 -32.67 -17.01 6.12
CA TRP A 587 -33.95 -17.50 5.64
C TRP A 587 -34.99 -17.65 6.76
N ASN A 588 -34.60 -18.23 7.89
CA ASN A 588 -35.47 -18.41 9.05
C ASN A 588 -35.76 -17.07 9.74
N GLN A 589 -34.81 -16.14 9.75
CA GLN A 589 -35.06 -14.79 10.25
C GLN A 589 -36.09 -14.06 9.37
N ALA A 590 -36.02 -14.20 8.05
CA ALA A 590 -37.03 -13.68 7.13
C ALA A 590 -38.39 -14.40 7.24
N ALA A 591 -38.50 -15.49 8.00
CA ALA A 591 -39.80 -16.10 8.33
C ALA A 591 -40.53 -15.37 9.47
N THR A 592 -39.83 -14.48 10.18
CA THR A 592 -40.40 -13.71 11.29
C THR A 592 -41.14 -12.47 10.79
N SER A 593 -41.87 -11.81 11.68
CA SER A 593 -42.65 -10.61 11.37
C SER A 593 -41.80 -9.48 10.76
N PRO A 594 -42.28 -8.75 9.74
CA PRO A 594 -43.57 -8.91 9.05
C PRO A 594 -43.65 -10.16 8.16
N ASP A 595 -44.83 -10.78 8.10
CA ASP A 595 -45.10 -11.90 7.18
C ASP A 595 -44.89 -11.47 5.72
N GLY A 596 -44.39 -12.38 4.87
CA GLY A 596 -44.20 -12.13 3.43
C GLY A 596 -42.76 -11.78 3.01
N GLN A 597 -41.84 -11.59 3.95
CA GLN A 597 -40.41 -11.35 3.67
C GLN A 597 -39.78 -12.44 2.78
N GLN A 598 -40.01 -13.72 3.07
CA GLN A 598 -39.52 -14.83 2.23
C GLN A 598 -40.11 -14.82 0.81
N GLU A 599 -41.33 -14.33 0.62
CA GLU A 599 -41.96 -14.23 -0.69
C GLU A 599 -41.26 -13.16 -1.54
N ILE A 600 -40.98 -11.98 -0.96
CA ILE A 600 -40.19 -10.93 -1.62
C ILE A 600 -38.78 -11.42 -1.96
N ILE A 601 -38.10 -12.14 -1.05
CA ILE A 601 -36.77 -12.72 -1.33
C ILE A 601 -36.85 -13.70 -2.51
N LYS A 602 -37.86 -14.57 -2.57
CA LYS A 602 -38.06 -15.51 -3.69
C LYS A 602 -38.31 -14.78 -5.01
N ILE A 603 -39.09 -13.70 -4.99
CA ILE A 603 -39.38 -12.89 -6.18
C ILE A 603 -38.11 -12.19 -6.67
N LEU A 604 -37.27 -11.68 -5.76
CA LEU A 604 -36.01 -11.00 -6.10
C LEU A 604 -34.91 -11.96 -6.58
N ALA A 605 -34.89 -13.20 -6.09
CA ALA A 605 -33.78 -14.13 -6.33
C ALA A 605 -33.40 -14.33 -7.81
N PRO A 606 -34.34 -14.46 -8.77
CA PRO A 606 -34.02 -14.59 -10.19
C PRO A 606 -33.44 -13.31 -10.82
N TYR A 607 -33.67 -12.14 -10.23
CA TYR A 607 -33.32 -10.85 -10.81
C TYR A 607 -32.06 -10.28 -10.16
N GLN A 608 -30.90 -10.64 -10.70
CA GLN A 608 -29.58 -10.18 -10.22
C GLN A 608 -29.46 -8.64 -10.15
N GLN A 609 -30.09 -7.91 -11.08
CA GLN A 609 -30.10 -6.44 -11.11
C GLN A 609 -31.23 -5.81 -10.30
N GLY A 610 -32.01 -6.63 -9.59
CA GLY A 610 -33.11 -6.21 -8.75
C GLY A 610 -34.36 -5.79 -9.50
N LEU A 611 -35.38 -5.43 -8.72
CA LEU A 611 -36.68 -4.99 -9.21
C LEU A 611 -37.05 -3.62 -8.61
N THR A 612 -37.73 -2.80 -9.41
CA THR A 612 -38.38 -1.58 -8.90
C THR A 612 -39.58 -1.93 -8.02
N ILE A 613 -40.03 -0.98 -7.18
CA ILE A 613 -41.22 -1.17 -6.34
C ILE A 613 -42.46 -1.57 -7.18
N ASN A 614 -42.66 -0.96 -8.35
CA ASN A 614 -43.79 -1.26 -9.23
C ASN A 614 -43.72 -2.71 -9.75
N GLN A 615 -42.54 -3.18 -10.13
CA GLN A 615 -42.36 -4.56 -10.58
C GLN A 615 -42.56 -5.57 -9.44
N LEU A 616 -42.16 -5.22 -8.21
CA LEU A 616 -42.44 -6.05 -7.04
C LEU A 616 -43.95 -6.13 -6.76
N LEU A 617 -44.68 -5.03 -6.87
CA LEU A 617 -46.14 -4.99 -6.74
C LEU A 617 -46.85 -5.78 -7.85
N GLU A 618 -46.34 -5.74 -9.08
CA GLU A 618 -46.90 -6.51 -10.20
C GLU A 618 -46.65 -8.02 -10.08
N THR A 619 -45.53 -8.41 -9.45
CA THR A 619 -45.11 -9.83 -9.34
C THR A 619 -45.55 -10.48 -8.03
N SER A 620 -45.82 -9.69 -6.99
CA SER A 620 -46.28 -10.15 -5.69
C SER A 620 -47.79 -10.00 -5.53
N ASN A 621 -48.35 -10.67 -4.51
CA ASN A 621 -49.76 -10.48 -4.14
C ASN A 621 -49.96 -9.37 -3.09
N PHE A 622 -48.94 -8.56 -2.80
CA PHE A 622 -49.00 -7.53 -1.77
C PHE A 622 -49.55 -6.20 -2.30
N THR A 623 -50.32 -5.51 -1.46
CA THR A 623 -50.65 -4.11 -1.67
C THR A 623 -49.47 -3.19 -1.31
N GLU A 624 -49.50 -1.95 -1.78
CA GLU A 624 -48.47 -0.94 -1.47
C GLU A 624 -48.29 -0.74 0.04
N SER A 625 -49.40 -0.75 0.80
CA SER A 625 -49.36 -0.64 2.27
C SER A 625 -48.78 -1.87 2.98
N GLU A 626 -48.82 -3.05 2.35
CA GLU A 626 -48.29 -4.29 2.93
C GLU A 626 -46.81 -4.50 2.58
N ILE A 627 -46.39 -4.10 1.38
CA ILE A 627 -45.02 -4.33 0.90
C ILE A 627 -43.99 -3.41 1.57
N GLU A 628 -44.37 -2.16 1.86
CA GLU A 628 -43.50 -1.16 2.48
C GLU A 628 -42.88 -1.63 3.81
N PRO A 629 -43.65 -2.13 4.80
CA PRO A 629 -43.06 -2.64 6.05
C PRO A 629 -42.17 -3.88 5.84
N ILE A 630 -42.49 -4.73 4.85
CA ILE A 630 -41.68 -5.91 4.50
C ILE A 630 -40.32 -5.47 3.94
N ILE A 631 -40.30 -4.54 2.98
CA ILE A 631 -39.07 -4.01 2.37
C ILE A 631 -38.22 -3.30 3.42
N GLU A 632 -38.83 -2.46 4.27
CA GLU A 632 -38.11 -1.77 5.34
C GLU A 632 -37.51 -2.74 6.37
N SER A 633 -38.18 -3.86 6.66
CA SER A 633 -37.62 -4.93 7.49
C SER A 633 -36.40 -5.58 6.84
N LEU A 634 -36.52 -5.99 5.57
CA LEU A 634 -35.43 -6.63 4.82
C LEU A 634 -34.22 -5.70 4.64
N LYS A 635 -34.44 -4.40 4.41
CA LYS A 635 -33.37 -3.38 4.33
C LYS A 635 -32.66 -3.23 5.66
N ARG A 636 -33.42 -3.17 6.76
CA ARG A 636 -32.85 -3.01 8.10
C ARG A 636 -32.02 -4.22 8.53
N HIS A 637 -32.37 -5.41 8.07
CA HIS A 637 -31.64 -6.66 8.35
C HIS A 637 -30.50 -6.92 7.37
N ASP A 638 -30.15 -5.94 6.53
CA ASP A 638 -29.08 -6.04 5.54
C ASP A 638 -29.31 -7.18 4.51
N VAL A 639 -30.55 -7.65 4.34
CA VAL A 639 -30.91 -8.74 3.41
C VAL A 639 -31.08 -8.21 1.99
N ILE A 640 -31.70 -7.04 1.86
CA ILE A 640 -31.82 -6.31 0.60
C ILE A 640 -31.27 -4.90 0.74
N GLU A 641 -30.90 -4.30 -0.37
CA GLU A 641 -30.51 -2.90 -0.45
C GLU A 641 -31.17 -2.23 -1.66
N GLU A 642 -31.22 -0.91 -1.63
CA GLU A 642 -31.80 -0.11 -2.71
C GLU A 642 -30.67 0.54 -3.53
N LYS A 643 -30.58 0.16 -4.82
CA LYS A 643 -29.60 0.67 -5.78
C LYS A 643 -30.32 1.15 -7.02
N ASP A 644 -30.11 2.41 -7.41
CA ASP A 644 -30.72 3.02 -8.60
C ASP A 644 -32.25 2.80 -8.70
N ASN A 645 -32.96 3.01 -7.59
CA ASN A 645 -34.41 2.78 -7.43
C ASN A 645 -34.87 1.32 -7.63
N LYS A 646 -33.95 0.35 -7.47
CA LYS A 646 -34.25 -1.08 -7.49
C LYS A 646 -33.83 -1.73 -6.19
N TYR A 647 -34.62 -2.68 -5.72
CA TYR A 647 -34.28 -3.53 -4.59
C TYR A 647 -33.53 -4.75 -5.10
N VAL A 648 -32.35 -4.99 -4.52
CA VAL A 648 -31.49 -6.14 -4.82
C VAL A 648 -31.21 -6.92 -3.54
N ILE A 649 -31.02 -8.23 -3.65
CA ILE A 649 -30.51 -9.02 -2.53
C ILE A 649 -29.04 -8.65 -2.33
N THR A 650 -28.70 -8.24 -1.10
CA THR A 650 -27.41 -7.63 -0.78
C THR A 650 -26.23 -8.59 -0.95
N VAL A 651 -26.42 -9.87 -0.63
CA VAL A 651 -25.38 -10.91 -0.71
C VAL A 651 -25.68 -11.85 -1.87
N GLU A 652 -24.85 -11.81 -2.90
CA GLU A 652 -25.02 -12.61 -4.12
C GLU A 652 -25.00 -14.12 -3.84
N LEU A 653 -24.15 -14.61 -2.93
CA LEU A 653 -24.17 -16.02 -2.53
C LEU A 653 -25.50 -16.44 -1.89
N PHE A 654 -26.15 -15.56 -1.13
CA PHE A 654 -27.48 -15.84 -0.59
C PHE A 654 -28.53 -15.90 -1.71
N ARG A 655 -28.48 -14.98 -2.68
CA ARG A 655 -29.33 -15.00 -3.88
C ARG A 655 -29.20 -16.32 -4.64
N GLN A 656 -27.97 -16.77 -4.89
CA GLN A 656 -27.68 -18.03 -5.56
C GLN A 656 -28.20 -19.23 -4.77
N TRP A 657 -28.02 -19.23 -3.44
CA TRP A 657 -28.55 -20.28 -2.57
C TRP A 657 -30.08 -20.37 -2.64
N VAL A 658 -30.79 -19.24 -2.53
CA VAL A 658 -32.26 -19.20 -2.66
C VAL A 658 -32.70 -19.72 -4.03
N THR A 659 -32.00 -19.31 -5.10
CA THR A 659 -32.30 -19.78 -6.47
C THR A 659 -32.12 -21.30 -6.57
N ASN A 660 -31.03 -21.85 -6.03
CA ASN A 660 -30.74 -23.28 -6.11
C ASN A 660 -31.70 -24.12 -5.24
N GLU A 661 -32.00 -23.72 -4.01
CA GLU A 661 -32.91 -24.45 -3.12
C GLU A 661 -34.36 -24.40 -3.61
N TYR A 662 -34.83 -23.23 -4.06
CA TYR A 662 -36.22 -23.03 -4.43
C TYR A 662 -36.57 -23.65 -5.79
N TYR A 663 -35.67 -23.57 -6.80
CA TYR A 663 -35.97 -24.07 -8.15
C TYR A 663 -35.64 -25.56 -8.34
N VAL A 664 -34.65 -26.12 -7.64
CA VAL A 664 -34.39 -27.59 -7.68
C VAL A 664 -35.51 -28.38 -6.97
N ALA A 665 -36.21 -27.76 -6.01
CA ALA A 665 -37.38 -28.37 -5.36
C ALA A 665 -38.62 -28.42 -6.28
N GLN A 666 -38.72 -27.56 -7.29
CA GLN A 666 -39.83 -27.58 -8.27
C GLN A 666 -39.60 -28.56 -9.43
N GLU A 667 -38.36 -28.96 -9.74
CA GLU A 667 -38.08 -30.01 -10.74
C GLU A 667 -38.24 -31.44 -10.19
N LYS A 668 -38.37 -31.59 -8.86
CA LYS A 668 -38.55 -32.89 -8.18
C LYS A 668 -40.00 -33.18 -7.74
N ASN A 669 -40.91 -32.23 -7.91
CA ASN A 669 -42.36 -32.40 -7.72
C ASN A 669 -43.07 -32.27 -9.07
#